data_AF-A0A8S0YN89-F1
#
_entry.id   AF-A0A8S0YN89-F1
#
_cell.length_a   1.000
_cell.length_b   1.000
_cell.length_c   1.000
_cell.angle_alpha   90.00
_cell.angle_beta   90.00
_cell.angle_gamma   90.00
#
_symmetry.space_group_name_H-M   'P 1'
#
loop_
_entity.id
_entity.type
_entity.pdbx_description
1 polymer ?
#
loop_
_entity_poly.entity_id
_entity_poly.type
_entity_poly.pdbx_seq_one_letter_code
_entity_poly.pdbx_strand_id
1 'polypeptide(L)'
;MEPKNLLILSMVCLCAHGLSSETDFFPTNIPSDRNTIFGDEQLPGEVFEKLDIFSNTQLASRVSSSYRLPTTTRPIHYDVLWAISFLEDVPTMNGTVRIQLHATQANVNQIVIHSDDLTIENVQLTQGTTILPVTFEVSEQNQLLIITLATGNLPFSTNPANPVIHQLQIEFRANLRNDMYGIYNNWFRNNATDQIRYMASTQFQATAARWAFPCYDEPSFKATFNVTIRRQIGYESWFCTRLIESVPSENTPGFEDDIYHETPIMSTYLLAIIVAQYDYIKLNNSEGLLTYEVIARPGAIEAGQGEFAFEFGQELLSEMSNHTNYDFYSQHPHLKMTQAAIPDFGAGAMENWGLLTYREAYLMYDPEETNSNFKQIIAYILSHEIAHMWFGNLVTCDWWDSLWLNEGFARYYQYFLTEWVGGMGFRTRFITEQVHTALLSDSANNPQPLTNPGLNSNAAVSAMFSTISYNKGAAVIRMTEHLLGYEVHRQGLRNYLVEREFQTAVPLQLFQHLEQAGNANGALNYGPDFSFIDYYKSFTEQPGHPVLNVQVDHRTGQMRIYQRRFNINTGYSTIGNNYIVPITFASASNPNFENTKPTHIISQAISTINRGSVGDEWVIFNVQQTGFYRVNYDNYTWDLIALALRSNNRTLIHEYNRAQIVNDVFQYARADIMDYSRALNILSFLQYETDYAPWAAALTGFSWLRNRLQSAPTTTELNQLNNLIVQWAARVMSSLTYNPIPGEDFLRSYLRFQLAALMCNLGVQECIDEARAQFAALSVNGTPVPVDNRNWVYCNGLRHGTALDFNFLWNRFLTHNVYTEKILILQNIGCTRDPASLRTLLMNIVEDNFIIRPQDYTSTFSNAVNGNEENTQIVLEFIQQNLALVANAFGGSVATPMSYVLARLRSQAAVNNARTWAFINQQALGTAYNSVLNNIASAESSINWAVSIQPNLSSYLVGGGDPIETSTPEPVTTANVSTTEQPLITMPVTPSLPTTPSSATTSFVTAATIVMVMLANTIL
;
A
#
# COMPACT_ATOMS: atom_id res chain seq x y z
N MET A 1 -6.57 31.62 60.97
CA MET A 1 -7.83 31.55 60.20
C MET A 1 -7.68 30.34 59.29
N GLU A 2 -7.63 29.11 59.82
CA GLU A 2 -8.65 28.39 60.61
C GLU A 2 -9.96 28.18 59.80
N PRO A 3 -10.62 27.03 59.98
CA PRO A 3 -10.44 25.82 59.16
C PRO A 3 -11.84 25.25 58.77
N LYS A 4 -11.98 24.07 58.16
CA LYS A 4 -12.27 22.80 58.86
C LYS A 4 -12.53 21.75 57.78
N ASN A 5 -11.70 20.71 57.70
CA ASN A 5 -11.80 19.48 58.50
C ASN A 5 -12.92 18.57 57.97
N LEU A 6 -12.74 17.27 57.79
CA LEU A 6 -11.61 16.35 57.91
C LEU A 6 -12.23 14.96 57.67
N LEU A 7 -11.46 14.01 57.12
CA LEU A 7 -11.28 12.63 57.62
C LEU A 7 -12.56 11.76 57.87
N ILE A 8 -12.68 10.50 57.44
CA ILE A 8 -11.84 9.32 57.74
C ILE A 8 -12.55 8.14 57.04
N LEU A 9 -11.84 7.29 56.28
CA LEU A 9 -11.40 5.93 56.68
C LEU A 9 -12.58 4.96 56.94
N SER A 10 -12.60 3.68 56.59
CA SER A 10 -11.62 2.72 56.05
C SER A 10 -12.24 1.32 56.29
N MET A 11 -11.97 0.36 55.40
CA MET A 11 -11.80 -1.10 55.67
C MET A 11 -12.99 -1.86 56.32
N VAL A 12 -13.31 -3.09 55.91
CA VAL A 12 -12.51 -4.30 56.21
C VAL A 12 -12.91 -5.47 55.28
N CYS A 13 -11.87 -6.18 54.86
CA CYS A 13 -11.82 -7.46 54.15
C CYS A 13 -12.45 -8.65 54.88
N LEU A 14 -12.77 -9.73 54.14
CA LEU A 14 -12.31 -11.13 54.30
C LEU A 14 -13.32 -12.06 53.56
N CYS A 15 -12.99 -12.55 52.36
CA CYS A 15 -12.22 -13.76 52.04
C CYS A 15 -13.03 -15.07 52.04
N ALA A 16 -13.13 -15.69 50.87
CA ALA A 16 -12.91 -17.14 50.68
C ALA A 16 -12.54 -17.40 49.20
N HIS A 17 -11.45 -18.13 49.00
CA HIS A 17 -10.81 -18.49 47.72
C HIS A 17 -11.47 -19.68 47.02
N GLY A 18 -11.25 -19.81 45.69
CA GLY A 18 -11.47 -21.07 44.96
C GLY A 18 -11.22 -21.04 43.44
N LEU A 19 -9.93 -21.00 43.03
CA LEU A 19 -9.28 -21.67 41.88
C LEU A 19 -9.68 -21.39 40.40
N SER A 20 -8.67 -20.86 39.66
CA SER A 20 -8.20 -21.13 38.27
C SER A 20 -9.22 -21.05 37.11
N SER A 21 -8.97 -20.30 36.03
CA SER A 21 -7.78 -20.33 35.17
C SER A 21 -7.63 -19.05 34.35
N GLU A 22 -6.38 -18.74 34.02
CA GLU A 22 -5.90 -17.67 33.16
C GLU A 22 -6.61 -17.66 31.81
N THR A 23 -7.07 -16.49 31.37
CA THR A 23 -7.28 -16.20 29.95
C THR A 23 -6.75 -14.79 29.69
N ASP A 24 -5.69 -14.75 28.88
CA ASP A 24 -5.03 -13.56 28.39
C ASP A 24 -6.02 -12.64 27.67
N PHE A 25 -6.06 -11.38 28.08
CA PHE A 25 -6.73 -10.31 27.36
C PHE A 25 -5.68 -9.52 26.58
N PHE A 26 -5.45 -9.91 25.33
CA PHE A 26 -4.69 -9.11 24.36
C PHE A 26 -5.56 -7.96 23.82
N PRO A 27 -5.05 -6.73 23.65
CA PRO A 27 -5.76 -5.68 22.93
C PRO A 27 -5.80 -6.01 21.43
N THR A 28 -7.02 -6.14 20.88
CA THR A 28 -7.36 -6.69 19.55
C THR A 28 -7.46 -5.66 18.41
N ASN A 29 -6.73 -4.55 18.47
CA ASN A 29 -6.80 -3.51 17.42
C ASN A 29 -5.53 -3.47 16.56
N ILE A 30 -5.25 -4.55 15.85
CA ILE A 30 -4.34 -4.55 14.69
C ILE A 30 -5.23 -4.45 13.44
N PRO A 31 -5.00 -3.51 12.50
CA PRO A 31 -5.73 -3.48 11.24
C PRO A 31 -5.54 -4.81 10.50
N SER A 32 -6.64 -5.53 10.29
CA SER A 32 -6.70 -6.82 9.59
C SER A 32 -6.52 -6.72 8.07
N ASP A 33 -6.28 -5.50 7.58
CA ASP A 33 -6.29 -5.17 6.17
C ASP A 33 -4.83 -5.04 5.70
N ARG A 34 -4.41 -5.96 4.83
CA ARG A 34 -3.22 -5.74 4.01
C ARG A 34 -3.42 -4.45 3.23
N ASN A 35 -2.79 -3.36 3.67
CA ASN A 35 -2.22 -2.43 2.71
C ASN A 35 -0.93 -3.12 2.26
N THR A 36 -0.97 -3.93 1.19
CA THR A 36 0.30 -4.28 0.54
C THR A 36 0.89 -2.94 0.11
N ILE A 37 1.96 -2.53 0.81
CA ILE A 37 2.69 -1.29 0.58
C ILE A 37 3.01 -1.14 -0.91
N PHE A 38 3.27 -2.27 -1.55
CA PHE A 38 3.35 -2.50 -2.99
C PHE A 38 1.98 -2.99 -3.49
N GLY A 39 1.06 -2.05 -3.76
CA GLY A 39 -0.28 -2.34 -4.29
C GLY A 39 -0.29 -3.01 -5.68
N ASP A 40 0.90 -3.20 -6.27
CA ASP A 40 1.24 -3.90 -7.50
C ASP A 40 1.58 -5.40 -7.29
N GLU A 41 1.56 -5.89 -6.05
CA GLU A 41 1.69 -7.34 -5.72
C GLU A 41 0.48 -8.18 -6.16
N GLN A 42 -0.59 -7.56 -6.67
CA GLN A 42 -1.81 -8.27 -7.09
C GLN A 42 -1.62 -8.97 -8.44
N LEU A 43 -1.92 -10.27 -8.49
CA LEU A 43 -1.90 -11.01 -9.76
C LEU A 43 -3.02 -10.54 -10.70
N PRO A 44 -2.84 -10.68 -12.04
CA PRO A 44 -3.91 -10.48 -13.00
C PRO A 44 -5.15 -11.32 -12.64
N GLY A 45 -6.27 -10.66 -12.32
CA GLY A 45 -7.53 -11.30 -11.91
C GLY A 45 -7.87 -11.21 -10.43
N GLU A 46 -6.98 -10.65 -9.60
CA GLU A 46 -7.34 -10.27 -8.22
C GLU A 46 -8.45 -9.22 -8.19
N VAL A 47 -9.32 -9.39 -7.21
CA VAL A 47 -10.66 -8.85 -7.22
C VAL A 47 -10.67 -7.46 -6.58
N PHE A 48 -10.72 -6.39 -7.39
CA PHE A 48 -11.16 -5.05 -6.95
C PHE A 48 -12.69 -5.04 -6.69
N GLU A 49 -13.18 -5.85 -5.74
CA GLU A 49 -14.62 -5.92 -5.45
C GLU A 49 -15.08 -4.85 -4.45
N LYS A 50 -14.18 -4.30 -3.62
CA LYS A 50 -14.54 -3.30 -2.61
C LYS A 50 -13.80 -1.98 -2.80
N LEU A 51 -14.49 -1.02 -3.43
CA LEU A 51 -14.09 0.39 -3.37
C LEU A 51 -14.21 0.97 -1.96
N ASP A 52 -15.09 0.41 -1.12
CA ASP A 52 -15.28 0.85 0.26
C ASP A 52 -14.06 0.58 1.14
N ILE A 53 -13.12 -0.30 0.73
CA ILE A 53 -11.81 -0.43 1.38
C ILE A 53 -10.99 0.87 1.23
N PHE A 54 -11.21 1.64 0.15
CA PHE A 54 -10.58 2.95 -0.03
C PHE A 54 -11.33 4.08 0.70
N SER A 55 -12.54 3.83 1.20
CA SER A 55 -13.27 4.77 2.04
C SER A 55 -12.77 4.69 3.47
N ASN A 56 -11.80 5.53 3.81
CA ASN A 56 -11.06 5.40 5.04
C ASN A 56 -11.79 6.06 6.23
N THR A 57 -12.70 5.33 6.86
CA THR A 57 -13.53 5.83 7.98
C THR A 57 -12.71 6.12 9.24
N GLN A 58 -11.55 5.47 9.40
CA GLN A 58 -10.63 5.70 10.53
C GLN A 58 -10.04 7.12 10.54
N LEU A 59 -10.06 7.81 9.40
CA LEU A 59 -9.58 9.19 9.27
C LEU A 59 -10.66 10.25 9.52
N ALA A 60 -11.92 9.84 9.70
CA ALA A 60 -13.05 10.73 9.93
C ALA A 60 -13.28 11.04 11.43
N SER A 61 -12.68 10.26 12.35
CA SER A 61 -12.88 10.40 13.80
C SER A 61 -11.88 11.40 14.42
N ARG A 62 -12.26 12.68 14.49
CA ARG A 62 -11.56 13.69 15.29
C ARG A 62 -11.84 13.50 16.78
N VAL A 63 -11.31 12.45 17.39
CA VAL A 63 -11.30 12.33 18.85
C VAL A 63 -10.20 13.24 19.41
N SER A 64 -10.56 14.13 20.34
CA SER A 64 -9.59 14.88 21.14
C SER A 64 -8.88 13.92 22.11
N SER A 65 -7.86 13.19 21.65
CA SER A 65 -7.01 12.33 22.50
C SER A 65 -5.66 13.01 22.77
N SER A 66 -5.06 12.72 23.93
CA SER A 66 -3.69 13.10 24.29
C SER A 66 -2.63 12.22 23.61
N TYR A 67 -2.86 11.84 22.35
CA TYR A 67 -2.03 10.86 21.63
C TYR A 67 -0.65 11.39 21.24
N ARG A 68 -0.54 12.68 20.92
CA ARG A 68 0.75 13.33 20.61
C ARG A 68 1.54 13.59 21.89
N LEU A 69 2.84 13.35 21.85
CA LEU A 69 3.74 13.70 22.95
C LEU A 69 3.75 15.23 23.17
N PRO A 70 3.80 15.69 24.42
CA PRO A 70 4.09 17.09 24.72
C PRO A 70 5.46 17.48 24.19
N THR A 71 5.58 18.70 23.66
CA THR A 71 6.87 19.25 23.18
C THR A 71 7.72 19.86 24.30
N THR A 72 7.38 19.60 25.57
CA THR A 72 7.99 20.19 26.78
C THR A 72 9.40 19.70 27.06
N THR A 73 9.76 18.55 26.50
CA THR A 73 11.09 17.95 26.57
C THR A 73 11.48 17.43 25.19
N ARG A 74 12.78 17.41 24.88
CA ARG A 74 13.30 16.85 23.64
C ARG A 74 14.52 15.97 23.90
N PRO A 75 14.63 14.79 23.24
CA PRO A 75 15.82 13.98 23.30
C PRO A 75 16.95 14.61 22.48
N ILE A 76 18.17 14.21 22.78
CA ILE A 76 19.39 14.60 22.07
C ILE A 76 20.14 13.33 21.64
N HIS A 77 20.29 12.40 22.58
CA HIS A 77 21.09 11.19 22.41
C HIS A 77 20.49 10.03 23.20
N TYR A 78 20.68 8.81 22.70
CA TYR A 78 20.30 7.57 23.36
C TYR A 78 21.49 6.61 23.41
N ASP A 79 21.77 6.04 24.59
CA ASP A 79 22.58 4.83 24.72
C ASP A 79 21.64 3.65 24.98
N VAL A 80 21.59 2.68 24.07
CA VAL A 80 20.66 1.53 24.12
C VAL A 80 21.44 0.23 24.17
N LEU A 81 21.12 -0.61 25.16
CA LEU A 81 21.54 -2.01 25.23
C LEU A 81 20.32 -2.90 25.02
N TRP A 82 20.36 -3.78 24.02
CA TRP A 82 19.42 -4.89 23.88
C TRP A 82 20.14 -6.22 24.06
N ALA A 83 19.64 -7.04 24.97
CA ALA A 83 20.10 -8.41 25.19
C ALA A 83 19.08 -9.39 24.65
N ILE A 84 19.45 -10.10 23.59
CA ILE A 84 18.58 -11.03 22.85
C ILE A 84 18.95 -12.46 23.23
N SER A 85 17.97 -13.22 23.71
CA SER A 85 18.15 -14.62 24.10
C SER A 85 17.13 -15.54 23.43
N PHE A 86 17.63 -16.61 22.84
CA PHE A 86 16.87 -17.77 22.34
C PHE A 86 17.04 -19.02 23.23
N LEU A 87 17.55 -18.87 24.47
CA LEU A 87 17.77 -20.00 25.38
C LEU A 87 16.48 -20.48 26.06
N GLU A 88 15.53 -19.57 26.25
CA GLU A 88 14.22 -19.86 26.83
C GLU A 88 13.25 -20.44 25.77
N ASP A 89 12.20 -21.14 26.22
CA ASP A 89 11.13 -21.63 25.33
C ASP A 89 10.44 -20.47 24.58
N VAL A 90 10.36 -19.31 25.22
CA VAL A 90 9.92 -18.04 24.62
C VAL A 90 11.13 -17.11 24.56
N PRO A 91 11.66 -16.80 23.37
CA PRO A 91 12.79 -15.89 23.24
C PRO A 91 12.54 -14.53 23.89
N THR A 92 13.58 -13.97 24.53
CA THR A 92 13.46 -12.76 25.35
C THR A 92 14.31 -11.60 24.83
N MET A 93 13.88 -10.38 25.16
CA MET A 93 14.61 -9.13 24.96
C MET A 93 14.61 -8.32 26.25
N ASN A 94 15.77 -8.23 26.88
CA ASN A 94 16.00 -7.36 28.03
C ASN A 94 16.83 -6.15 27.60
N GLY A 95 16.73 -5.04 28.31
CA GLY A 95 17.51 -3.87 27.91
C GLY A 95 17.63 -2.76 28.93
N THR A 96 18.47 -1.81 28.56
CA THR A 96 18.64 -0.55 29.28
C THR A 96 18.74 0.56 28.24
N VAL A 97 18.01 1.65 28.47
CA VAL A 97 18.13 2.88 27.68
C VAL A 97 18.57 4.02 28.59
N ARG A 98 19.53 4.84 28.12
CA ARG A 98 19.87 6.13 28.73
C ARG A 98 19.58 7.22 27.72
N ILE A 99 18.68 8.13 28.07
CA ILE A 99 18.23 9.22 27.19
C ILE A 99 18.81 10.52 27.72
N GLN A 100 19.66 11.17 26.93
CA GLN A 100 20.03 12.56 27.17
C GLN A 100 18.94 13.47 26.62
N LEU A 101 18.36 14.31 27.47
CA LEU A 101 17.24 15.17 27.14
C LEU A 101 17.31 16.53 27.83
N HIS A 102 16.53 17.48 27.32
CA HIS A 102 16.41 18.81 27.93
C HIS A 102 14.96 19.30 27.92
N ALA A 103 14.64 20.20 28.84
CA ALA A 103 13.37 20.93 28.83
C ALA A 103 13.41 22.03 27.77
N THR A 104 12.33 22.17 26.99
CA THR A 104 12.19 23.20 25.93
C THR A 104 11.52 24.48 26.43
N GLN A 105 10.95 24.43 27.64
CA GLN A 105 10.29 25.55 28.29
C GLN A 105 10.49 25.50 29.82
N ALA A 106 10.18 26.59 30.50
CA ALA A 106 10.19 26.64 31.96
C ALA A 106 9.01 25.84 32.56
N ASN A 107 9.11 25.52 33.85
CA ASN A 107 8.06 24.88 34.65
C ASN A 107 7.62 23.49 34.17
N VAL A 108 8.55 22.70 33.63
CA VAL A 108 8.29 21.32 33.23
C VAL A 108 8.50 20.40 34.42
N ASN A 109 7.43 19.74 34.90
CA ASN A 109 7.48 18.81 36.02
C ASN A 109 7.31 17.34 35.61
N GLN A 110 7.08 17.07 34.33
CA GLN A 110 6.88 15.74 33.78
C GLN A 110 7.68 15.55 32.49
N ILE A 111 8.22 14.33 32.35
CA ILE A 111 8.77 13.79 31.11
C ILE A 111 7.77 12.74 30.63
N VAL A 112 7.29 12.86 29.39
CA VAL A 112 6.29 11.95 28.82
C VAL A 112 6.89 11.37 27.54
N ILE A 113 7.02 10.04 27.51
CA ILE A 113 7.57 9.29 26.37
C ILE A 113 6.66 8.10 26.04
N HIS A 114 6.86 7.46 24.89
CA HIS A 114 6.14 6.24 24.55
C HIS A 114 6.79 5.01 25.19
N SER A 115 5.97 4.05 25.60
CA SER A 115 6.36 2.72 26.08
C SER A 115 5.11 1.84 26.05
N ASP A 116 5.22 0.64 25.50
CA ASP A 116 4.10 -0.31 25.45
C ASP A 116 4.62 -1.76 25.42
N ASP A 117 3.88 -2.69 26.01
CA ASP A 117 4.26 -4.12 26.13
C ASP A 117 5.69 -4.36 26.70
N LEU A 118 6.13 -3.48 27.61
CA LEU A 118 7.41 -3.55 28.31
C LEU A 118 7.21 -3.58 29.82
N THR A 119 7.93 -4.46 30.52
CA THR A 119 8.02 -4.42 31.98
C THR A 119 9.11 -3.43 32.38
N ILE A 120 8.74 -2.28 32.95
CA ILE A 120 9.67 -1.27 33.46
C ILE A 120 10.15 -1.65 34.87
N GLU A 121 11.45 -1.86 35.02
CA GLU A 121 12.04 -2.30 36.29
C GLU A 121 12.55 -1.15 37.14
N ASN A 122 13.23 -0.20 36.51
CA ASN A 122 13.89 0.90 37.20
C ASN A 122 13.89 2.15 36.32
N VAL A 123 13.68 3.31 36.94
CA VAL A 123 13.73 4.62 36.29
C VAL A 123 14.54 5.57 37.17
N GLN A 124 15.60 6.15 36.61
CA GLN A 124 16.46 7.10 37.30
C GLN A 124 16.70 8.32 36.43
N LEU A 125 16.45 9.52 36.98
CA LEU A 125 16.75 10.78 36.33
C LEU A 125 17.94 11.45 37.04
N THR A 126 18.92 11.89 36.27
CA THR A 126 20.08 12.61 36.80
C THR A 126 20.33 13.93 36.07
N GLN A 127 20.95 14.86 36.78
CA GLN A 127 21.54 16.09 36.25
C GLN A 127 23.01 16.11 36.65
N GLY A 128 23.92 15.86 35.70
CA GLY A 128 25.31 15.57 36.02
C GLY A 128 25.40 14.36 36.96
N THR A 129 25.94 14.55 38.16
CA THR A 129 26.04 13.51 39.19
C THR A 129 24.88 13.51 40.19
N THR A 130 23.95 14.47 40.09
CA THR A 130 22.84 14.62 41.04
C THR A 130 21.64 13.81 40.58
N ILE A 131 21.14 12.92 41.45
CA ILE A 131 19.89 12.18 41.20
C ILE A 131 18.71 13.08 41.54
N LEU A 132 17.79 13.23 40.59
CA LEU A 132 16.53 13.94 40.76
C LEU A 132 15.45 12.91 41.15
N PRO A 133 14.78 13.06 42.32
CA PRO A 133 13.75 12.13 42.72
C PRO A 133 12.55 12.17 41.78
N VAL A 134 12.17 11.00 41.23
CA VAL A 134 11.05 10.83 40.31
C VAL A 134 10.15 9.68 40.72
N THR A 135 8.89 9.74 40.30
CA THR A 135 7.96 8.61 40.25
C THR A 135 7.53 8.39 38.80
N PHE A 136 7.11 7.18 38.45
CA PHE A 136 6.63 6.91 37.08
C PHE A 136 5.31 6.15 37.07
N GLU A 137 4.58 6.30 35.97
CA GLU A 137 3.33 5.61 35.66
C GLU A 137 3.37 5.14 34.20
N VAL A 138 2.95 3.90 33.96
CA VAL A 138 2.74 3.36 32.62
C VAL A 138 1.25 3.45 32.28
N SER A 139 0.92 4.20 31.24
CA SER A 139 -0.43 4.33 30.70
C SER A 139 -0.56 3.42 29.47
N GLU A 140 -0.98 2.17 29.67
CA GLU A 140 -1.14 1.18 28.60
C GLU A 140 -2.11 1.68 27.51
N GLN A 141 -3.23 2.28 27.90
CA GLN A 141 -4.23 2.79 26.95
C GLN A 141 -3.66 3.82 25.97
N ASN A 142 -2.75 4.67 26.43
CA ASN A 142 -2.13 5.71 25.61
C ASN A 142 -0.75 5.32 25.10
N GLN A 143 -0.22 4.16 25.51
CA GLN A 143 1.13 3.69 25.24
C GLN A 143 2.21 4.68 25.72
N LEU A 144 2.02 5.25 26.92
CA LEU A 144 2.90 6.28 27.49
C LEU A 144 3.58 5.82 28.78
N LEU A 145 4.83 6.23 28.97
CA LEU A 145 5.52 6.25 30.25
C LEU A 145 5.64 7.71 30.72
N ILE A 146 4.98 8.01 31.84
CA ILE A 146 4.91 9.35 32.43
C ILE A 146 5.80 9.39 33.66
N ILE A 147 6.85 10.20 33.63
CA ILE A 147 7.84 10.35 34.70
C ILE A 147 7.65 11.72 35.34
N THR A 148 7.26 11.73 36.61
CA THR A 148 6.93 12.95 37.35
C THR A 148 8.02 13.25 38.38
N LEU A 149 8.52 14.49 38.41
CA LEU A 149 9.45 14.93 39.43
C LEU A 149 8.73 15.01 40.79
N ALA A 150 9.31 14.42 41.83
CA ALA A 150 8.70 14.41 43.17
C ALA A 150 8.62 15.82 43.78
N THR A 151 9.55 16.71 43.42
CA THR A 151 9.56 18.12 43.82
C THR A 151 10.17 18.99 42.72
N GLY A 152 9.64 20.22 42.57
CA GLY A 152 10.19 21.22 41.65
C GLY A 152 9.87 20.97 40.17
N ASN A 153 10.70 21.57 39.31
CA ASN A 153 10.62 21.50 37.85
C ASN A 153 12.01 21.20 37.30
N LEU A 154 12.07 20.64 36.09
CA LEU A 154 13.32 20.50 35.34
C LEU A 154 13.98 21.88 35.18
N PRO A 155 15.27 22.00 35.53
CA PRO A 155 16.09 23.14 35.15
C PRO A 155 15.97 23.46 33.65
N PHE A 156 15.67 24.73 33.35
CA PHE A 156 15.49 25.22 31.99
C PHE A 156 16.45 26.39 31.70
N SER A 157 17.07 26.37 30.53
CA SER A 157 17.88 27.47 30.01
C SER A 157 17.09 28.24 28.97
N THR A 158 17.01 29.57 29.10
CA THR A 158 16.40 30.43 28.07
C THR A 158 17.25 30.58 26.82
N ASN A 159 18.49 30.07 26.82
CA ASN A 159 19.36 30.03 25.65
C ASN A 159 19.31 28.63 25.01
N PRO A 160 18.67 28.46 23.84
CA PRO A 160 18.55 27.17 23.16
C PRO A 160 19.90 26.58 22.74
N ALA A 161 20.93 27.41 22.56
CA ALA A 161 22.27 26.96 22.19
C ALA A 161 23.04 26.33 23.37
N ASN A 162 22.55 26.46 24.59
CA ASN A 162 23.14 25.85 25.78
C ASN A 162 22.03 25.36 26.74
N PRO A 163 21.33 24.27 26.38
CA PRO A 163 20.28 23.69 27.19
C PRO A 163 20.84 22.98 28.43
N VAL A 164 20.02 22.84 29.48
CA VAL A 164 20.39 22.05 30.64
C VAL A 164 20.08 20.58 30.36
N ILE A 165 21.13 19.76 30.28
CA ILE A 165 21.03 18.33 29.94
C ILE A 165 20.74 17.50 31.19
N HIS A 166 19.81 16.57 31.03
CA HIS A 166 19.44 15.55 31.99
C HIS A 166 19.63 14.18 31.35
N GLN A 167 19.93 13.18 32.17
CA GLN A 167 20.05 11.80 31.72
C GLN A 167 18.98 10.95 32.40
N LEU A 168 18.12 10.35 31.60
CA LEU A 168 17.06 9.45 32.02
C LEU A 168 17.48 8.02 31.72
N GLN A 169 17.77 7.22 32.74
CA GLN A 169 18.06 5.79 32.63
C GLN A 169 16.80 4.98 32.93
N ILE A 170 16.49 4.01 32.06
CA ILE A 170 15.37 3.09 32.22
C ILE A 170 15.84 1.66 31.95
N GLU A 171 15.52 0.74 32.85
CA GLU A 171 15.75 -0.71 32.70
C GLU A 171 14.41 -1.40 32.42
N PHE A 172 14.40 -2.30 31.43
CA PHE A 172 13.17 -2.93 30.96
C PHE A 172 13.39 -4.39 30.53
N ARG A 173 12.29 -5.16 30.55
CA ARG A 173 12.23 -6.54 30.02
C ARG A 173 11.00 -6.76 29.17
N ALA A 174 11.13 -7.60 28.15
CA ALA A 174 10.03 -8.08 27.31
C ALA A 174 10.36 -9.42 26.65
N ASN A 175 9.34 -10.06 26.08
CA ASN A 175 9.51 -11.21 25.19
C ASN A 175 9.71 -10.72 23.75
N LEU A 176 10.39 -11.52 22.92
CA LEU A 176 10.34 -11.28 21.49
C LEU A 176 8.92 -11.53 20.98
N ARG A 177 8.43 -10.57 20.20
CA ARG A 177 7.10 -10.65 19.60
C ARG A 177 7.09 -11.68 18.46
N ASN A 178 5.90 -12.07 18.02
CA ASN A 178 5.69 -13.00 16.89
C ASN A 178 4.71 -12.46 15.84
N ASP A 179 4.40 -11.16 15.90
CA ASP A 179 3.46 -10.46 15.03
C ASP A 179 4.15 -9.55 14.00
N MET A 180 5.48 -9.69 13.86
CA MET A 180 6.32 -8.94 12.90
C MET A 180 6.45 -7.44 13.18
N TYR A 181 6.29 -7.01 14.43
CA TYR A 181 6.55 -5.63 14.88
C TYR A 181 7.43 -5.57 16.12
N GLY A 182 8.04 -4.40 16.37
CA GLY A 182 8.99 -4.23 17.48
C GLY A 182 10.29 -4.99 17.20
N ILE A 183 10.95 -5.52 18.24
CA ILE A 183 11.95 -6.58 18.07
C ILE A 183 11.21 -7.92 18.20
N TYR A 184 11.26 -8.72 17.15
CA TYR A 184 10.45 -9.93 17.04
C TYR A 184 11.26 -11.14 16.60
N ASN A 185 10.76 -12.32 16.96
CA ASN A 185 11.38 -13.60 16.69
C ASN A 185 10.92 -14.15 15.34
N ASN A 186 11.87 -14.62 14.53
CA ASN A 186 11.63 -15.31 13.26
C ASN A 186 12.49 -16.57 13.16
N TRP A 187 12.27 -17.32 12.08
CA TRP A 187 13.03 -18.53 11.88
C TRP A 187 13.29 -18.87 10.41
N PHE A 188 14.34 -19.64 10.18
CA PHE A 188 14.67 -20.16 8.86
C PHE A 188 15.22 -21.59 8.93
N ARG A 189 15.29 -22.20 7.74
CA ARG A 189 16.00 -23.44 7.44
C ARG A 189 16.76 -23.25 6.14
N ASN A 190 17.86 -23.97 5.93
CA ASN A 190 18.46 -24.00 4.60
C ASN A 190 17.64 -24.94 3.71
N ASN A 191 17.32 -26.14 4.21
CA ASN A 191 16.48 -27.14 3.53
C ASN A 191 15.32 -27.60 4.42
N ALA A 192 14.30 -28.23 3.82
CA ALA A 192 13.09 -28.70 4.54
C ALA A 192 13.39 -29.62 5.73
N THR A 193 14.45 -30.43 5.61
CA THR A 193 14.90 -31.41 6.61
C THR A 193 15.79 -30.82 7.70
N ASP A 194 16.24 -29.58 7.54
CA ASP A 194 17.15 -28.97 8.51
C ASP A 194 16.41 -28.58 9.79
N GLN A 195 17.17 -28.49 10.88
CA GLN A 195 16.64 -27.93 12.12
C GLN A 195 16.30 -26.45 11.94
N ILE A 196 15.23 -26.02 12.62
CA ILE A 196 14.84 -24.61 12.70
C ILE A 196 15.97 -23.83 13.36
N ARG A 197 16.35 -22.71 12.76
CA ARG A 197 17.23 -21.71 13.37
C ARG A 197 16.42 -20.45 13.65
N TYR A 198 16.44 -20.01 14.90
CA TYR A 198 15.80 -18.77 15.32
C TYR A 198 16.67 -17.57 14.97
N MET A 199 16.03 -16.41 14.88
CA MET A 199 16.67 -15.12 14.69
C MET A 199 15.77 -14.02 15.25
N ALA A 200 16.34 -12.86 15.52
CA ALA A 200 15.58 -11.66 15.87
C ALA A 200 15.79 -10.59 14.79
N SER A 201 14.73 -9.86 14.47
CA SER A 201 14.81 -8.67 13.62
C SER A 201 13.82 -7.61 14.10
N THR A 202 13.88 -6.42 13.49
CA THR A 202 13.04 -5.27 13.86
C THR A 202 12.08 -4.84 12.76
N GLN A 203 10.93 -4.33 13.16
CA GLN A 203 10.07 -3.47 12.34
C GLN A 203 9.44 -2.39 13.23
N PHE A 204 9.96 -1.17 13.15
CA PHE A 204 9.53 -0.06 14.01
C PHE A 204 8.55 0.92 13.35
N GLN A 205 8.48 0.93 12.02
CA GLN A 205 7.50 1.78 11.33
C GLN A 205 6.07 1.25 11.53
N ALA A 206 5.09 2.09 11.87
CA ALA A 206 5.19 3.54 12.10
C ALA A 206 5.43 3.92 13.57
N THR A 207 4.96 3.11 14.52
CA THR A 207 4.91 3.45 15.96
C THR A 207 5.27 2.26 16.85
N ALA A 208 6.23 1.45 16.40
CA ALA A 208 6.56 0.16 17.01
C ALA A 208 7.92 0.17 17.73
N ALA A 209 8.71 1.25 17.67
CA ALA A 209 9.94 1.36 18.47
C ALA A 209 9.63 1.34 19.98
N ARG A 210 8.46 1.86 20.37
CA ARG A 210 7.95 1.84 21.76
C ARG A 210 7.74 0.44 22.36
N TRP A 211 7.66 -0.60 21.52
CA TRP A 211 7.60 -2.01 21.93
C TRP A 211 8.98 -2.64 22.14
N ALA A 212 10.04 -1.94 21.76
CA ALA A 212 11.42 -2.41 21.89
C ALA A 212 12.19 -1.68 23.00
N PHE A 213 11.83 -0.42 23.29
CA PHE A 213 12.40 0.38 24.38
C PHE A 213 11.56 1.65 24.60
N PRO A 214 11.54 2.22 25.83
CA PRO A 214 10.88 3.50 26.08
C PRO A 214 11.59 4.66 25.35
N CYS A 215 10.86 5.42 24.53
CA CYS A 215 11.45 6.46 23.68
C CYS A 215 10.45 7.55 23.22
N TYR A 216 10.98 8.65 22.68
CA TYR A 216 10.16 9.66 22.00
C TYR A 216 9.75 9.18 20.60
N ASP A 217 8.81 8.25 20.54
CA ASP A 217 8.43 7.56 19.31
C ASP A 217 7.49 8.37 18.38
N GLU A 218 7.95 9.56 17.96
CA GLU A 218 7.39 10.31 16.83
C GLU A 218 8.53 10.77 15.89
N PRO A 219 8.31 10.83 14.56
CA PRO A 219 9.36 11.16 13.59
C PRO A 219 10.14 12.45 13.89
N SER A 220 9.48 13.47 14.44
CA SER A 220 10.08 14.78 14.73
C SER A 220 11.03 14.85 15.93
N PHE A 221 11.12 13.79 16.74
CA PHE A 221 12.06 13.70 17.86
C PHE A 221 13.35 12.98 17.46
N LYS A 222 13.99 13.46 16.38
CA LYS A 222 15.29 12.92 15.94
C LYS A 222 16.37 13.07 17.01
N ALA A 223 17.27 12.10 17.09
CA ALA A 223 18.39 12.05 18.02
C ALA A 223 19.53 11.17 17.45
N THR A 224 20.68 11.14 18.12
CA THR A 224 21.73 10.14 17.85
C THR A 224 21.59 8.92 18.76
N PHE A 225 22.09 7.77 18.32
CA PHE A 225 21.97 6.50 19.04
C PHE A 225 23.31 5.76 19.09
N ASN A 226 23.77 5.42 20.30
CA ASN A 226 24.77 4.39 20.54
C ASN A 226 24.04 3.09 20.86
N VAL A 227 24.37 2.01 20.16
CA VAL A 227 23.71 0.71 20.35
C VAL A 227 24.73 -0.36 20.71
N THR A 228 24.40 -1.13 21.74
CA THR A 228 25.06 -2.39 22.08
C THR A 228 24.06 -3.52 21.95
N ILE A 229 24.43 -4.56 21.20
CA ILE A 229 23.62 -5.77 21.05
C ILE A 229 24.34 -6.90 21.78
N ARG A 230 23.74 -7.38 22.87
CA ARG A 230 24.20 -8.57 23.58
C ARG A 230 23.55 -9.80 22.96
N ARG A 231 24.37 -10.65 22.34
CA ARG A 231 23.93 -11.86 21.61
C ARG A 231 24.68 -13.10 22.09
N GLN A 232 24.11 -14.27 21.83
CA GLN A 232 24.74 -15.55 22.13
C GLN A 232 25.96 -15.79 21.21
N ILE A 233 26.97 -16.48 21.74
CA ILE A 233 28.10 -16.95 20.92
C ILE A 233 27.59 -17.87 19.81
N GLY A 234 28.05 -17.65 18.58
CA GLY A 234 27.63 -18.40 17.39
C GLY A 234 26.48 -17.77 16.59
N TYR A 235 25.93 -16.64 17.07
CA TYR A 235 25.16 -15.70 16.28
C TYR A 235 26.03 -14.51 15.88
N GLU A 236 25.68 -13.83 14.80
CA GLU A 236 26.17 -12.48 14.46
C GLU A 236 25.06 -11.45 14.71
N SER A 237 25.42 -10.17 14.82
CA SER A 237 24.45 -9.09 14.83
C SER A 237 24.74 -8.07 13.75
N TRP A 238 23.70 -7.34 13.32
CA TRP A 238 23.79 -6.20 12.41
C TRP A 238 22.99 -5.04 12.96
N PHE A 239 23.50 -3.82 12.72
CA PHE A 239 22.86 -2.55 13.06
C PHE A 239 23.02 -1.55 11.90
N CYS A 240 22.41 -0.37 12.02
CA CYS A 240 22.45 0.74 11.07
C CYS A 240 23.88 1.22 10.72
N THR A 241 24.81 1.17 11.67
CA THR A 241 26.20 1.62 11.52
C THR A 241 27.19 0.46 11.57
N ARG A 242 28.47 0.74 11.29
CA ARG A 242 29.53 -0.27 11.42
C ARG A 242 29.74 -0.71 12.88
N LEU A 243 30.06 -1.99 13.04
CA LEU A 243 30.53 -2.58 14.29
C LEU A 243 31.90 -1.97 14.66
N ILE A 244 32.07 -1.60 15.93
CA ILE A 244 33.36 -1.19 16.50
C ILE A 244 34.13 -2.43 16.92
N GLU A 245 33.55 -3.20 17.82
CA GLU A 245 34.15 -4.41 18.38
C GLU A 245 33.08 -5.33 18.99
N SER A 246 33.44 -6.60 19.14
CA SER A 246 32.70 -7.61 19.89
C SER A 246 33.52 -8.02 21.10
N VAL A 247 32.97 -7.89 22.29
CA VAL A 247 33.66 -8.24 23.55
C VAL A 247 32.86 -9.26 24.35
N PRO A 248 33.49 -10.17 25.12
CA PRO A 248 32.76 -11.07 26.00
C PRO A 248 31.92 -10.28 27.01
N SER A 249 30.65 -10.68 27.19
CA SER A 249 29.77 -10.01 28.12
C SER A 249 30.20 -10.24 29.58
N GLU A 250 30.50 -9.16 30.31
CA GLU A 250 31.07 -9.25 31.67
C GLU A 250 30.20 -10.03 32.67
N ASN A 251 28.88 -9.92 32.53
CA ASN A 251 27.91 -10.45 33.49
C ASN A 251 26.96 -11.50 32.89
N THR A 252 27.21 -11.96 31.66
CA THR A 252 26.35 -12.94 30.98
C THR A 252 27.19 -13.97 30.24
N PRO A 253 27.67 -15.03 30.94
CA PRO A 253 28.50 -16.07 30.32
C PRO A 253 27.81 -16.72 29.12
N GLY A 254 28.57 -16.94 28.04
CA GLY A 254 28.04 -17.49 26.77
C GLY A 254 27.49 -16.43 25.80
N PHE A 255 27.60 -15.14 26.15
CA PHE A 255 27.19 -14.01 25.33
C PHE A 255 28.37 -13.06 25.04
N GLU A 256 28.25 -12.35 23.93
CA GLU A 256 29.12 -11.25 23.51
C GLU A 256 28.31 -9.96 23.37
N ASP A 257 28.93 -8.83 23.70
CA ASP A 257 28.40 -7.48 23.51
C ASP A 257 29.03 -6.90 22.24
N ASP A 258 28.21 -6.74 21.20
CA ASP A 258 28.56 -6.07 19.95
C ASP A 258 28.31 -4.57 20.09
N ILE A 259 29.37 -3.77 20.03
CA ILE A 259 29.32 -2.32 20.24
C ILE A 259 29.39 -1.63 18.87
N TYR A 260 28.39 -0.80 18.56
CA TYR A 260 28.29 -0.10 17.28
C TYR A 260 28.66 1.38 17.38
N HIS A 261 29.07 1.96 16.24
CA HIS A 261 29.27 3.40 16.13
C HIS A 261 27.96 4.18 16.27
N GLU A 262 28.07 5.42 16.77
CA GLU A 262 26.95 6.35 16.87
C GLU A 262 26.26 6.54 15.49
N THR A 263 24.93 6.61 15.47
CA THR A 263 24.16 6.93 14.26
C THR A 263 24.23 8.42 13.91
N PRO A 264 23.93 8.81 12.66
CA PRO A 264 23.51 10.19 12.40
C PRO A 264 22.27 10.56 13.23
N ILE A 265 21.93 11.85 13.26
CA ILE A 265 20.67 12.33 13.83
C ILE A 265 19.51 11.74 13.01
N MET A 266 18.72 10.86 13.61
CA MET A 266 17.65 10.11 12.93
C MET A 266 16.44 9.88 13.82
N SER A 267 15.32 9.49 13.22
CA SER A 267 14.07 9.18 13.93
C SER A 267 14.08 7.74 14.49
N THR A 268 13.36 7.50 15.58
CA THR A 268 13.28 6.19 16.26
C THR A 268 12.81 5.05 15.34
N TYR A 269 11.88 5.33 14.43
CA TYR A 269 11.29 4.33 13.54
C TYR A 269 12.27 3.70 12.55
N LEU A 270 13.46 4.31 12.37
CA LEU A 270 14.50 3.88 11.43
C LEU A 270 15.60 3.04 12.07
N LEU A 271 15.55 2.83 13.40
CA LEU A 271 16.48 1.92 14.06
C LEU A 271 16.17 0.48 13.67
N ALA A 272 17.20 -0.29 13.37
CA ALA A 272 17.03 -1.72 13.13
C ALA A 272 18.17 -2.56 13.66
N ILE A 273 17.81 -3.75 14.16
CA ILE A 273 18.77 -4.79 14.52
C ILE A 273 18.40 -6.10 13.84
N ILE A 274 19.42 -6.91 13.56
CA ILE A 274 19.26 -8.32 13.20
C ILE A 274 20.21 -9.12 14.08
N VAL A 275 19.75 -10.23 14.65
CA VAL A 275 20.59 -11.21 15.36
C VAL A 275 20.30 -12.58 14.77
N ALA A 276 21.24 -13.13 14.00
CA ALA A 276 21.01 -14.33 13.20
C ALA A 276 22.31 -15.10 12.91
N GLN A 277 22.16 -16.34 12.43
CA GLN A 277 23.24 -17.14 11.86
C GLN A 277 23.23 -17.03 10.33
N TYR A 278 23.56 -15.83 9.83
CA TYR A 278 23.54 -15.50 8.41
C TYR A 278 24.92 -15.53 7.78
N ASP A 279 24.93 -15.63 6.46
CA ASP A 279 26.10 -15.37 5.63
C ASP A 279 25.89 -14.07 4.85
N TYR A 280 26.95 -13.61 4.19
CA TYR A 280 26.95 -12.33 3.48
C TYR A 280 27.81 -12.34 2.22
N ILE A 281 27.44 -11.48 1.28
CA ILE A 281 28.31 -10.99 0.19
C ILE A 281 28.67 -9.55 0.56
N LYS A 282 29.96 -9.20 0.62
CA LYS A 282 30.40 -7.88 1.09
C LYS A 282 31.43 -7.20 0.19
N LEU A 283 31.36 -5.87 0.18
CA LEU A 283 32.34 -4.97 -0.40
C LEU A 283 32.94 -4.09 0.71
N ASN A 284 34.26 -4.01 0.74
CA ASN A 284 35.00 -3.07 1.56
C ASN A 284 35.65 -1.99 0.68
N ASN A 285 35.81 -0.78 1.23
CA ASN A 285 36.60 0.26 0.58
C ASN A 285 38.12 -0.03 0.65
N SER A 286 38.92 0.87 0.08
CA SER A 286 40.39 0.79 0.07
C SER A 286 41.05 0.81 1.45
N GLU A 287 40.33 1.26 2.48
CA GLU A 287 40.79 1.29 3.87
C GLU A 287 40.36 0.04 4.65
N GLY A 288 39.67 -0.89 3.99
CA GLY A 288 39.16 -2.13 4.60
C GLY A 288 37.84 -1.97 5.34
N LEU A 289 37.20 -0.80 5.27
CA LEU A 289 35.90 -0.55 5.91
C LEU A 289 34.75 -1.08 5.04
N LEU A 290 33.80 -1.78 5.66
CA LEU A 290 32.59 -2.29 5.01
C LEU A 290 31.75 -1.17 4.40
N THR A 291 31.46 -1.21 3.10
CA THR A 291 30.63 -0.19 2.43
C THR A 291 29.28 -0.72 1.98
N TYR A 292 29.25 -1.95 1.47
CA TYR A 292 28.02 -2.56 0.95
C TYR A 292 27.99 -4.05 1.27
N GLU A 293 26.85 -4.61 1.67
CA GLU A 293 26.65 -6.05 1.80
C GLU A 293 25.21 -6.48 1.54
N VAL A 294 25.05 -7.73 1.15
CA VAL A 294 23.76 -8.45 1.15
C VAL A 294 23.87 -9.59 2.14
N ILE A 295 22.94 -9.66 3.10
CA ILE A 295 22.90 -10.71 4.11
C ILE A 295 21.63 -11.54 4.00
N ALA A 296 21.77 -12.85 4.16
CA ALA A 296 20.65 -13.78 4.14
C ALA A 296 21.04 -15.09 4.83
N ARG A 297 20.08 -16.01 4.92
CA ARG A 297 20.35 -17.38 5.37
C ARG A 297 21.45 -18.05 4.49
N PRO A 298 22.35 -18.85 5.08
CA PRO A 298 23.50 -19.44 4.39
C PRO A 298 23.18 -20.10 3.04
N GLY A 299 22.13 -20.93 3.00
CA GLY A 299 21.77 -21.67 1.79
C GLY A 299 21.28 -20.81 0.62
N ALA A 300 20.88 -19.55 0.85
CA ALA A 300 20.55 -18.61 -0.21
C ALA A 300 21.80 -17.92 -0.76
N ILE A 301 22.73 -17.52 0.11
CA ILE A 301 24.01 -16.91 -0.26
C ILE A 301 24.90 -17.91 -1.00
N GLU A 302 25.03 -19.14 -0.50
CA GLU A 302 25.81 -20.21 -1.15
C GLU A 302 25.29 -20.53 -2.56
N ALA A 303 23.98 -20.40 -2.76
CA ALA A 303 23.32 -20.61 -4.06
C ALA A 303 23.41 -19.39 -5.01
N GLY A 304 24.11 -18.32 -4.63
CA GLY A 304 24.27 -17.12 -5.46
C GLY A 304 23.04 -16.21 -5.53
N GLN A 305 22.00 -16.43 -4.72
CA GLN A 305 20.74 -15.69 -4.86
C GLN A 305 20.85 -14.20 -4.49
N GLY A 306 21.89 -13.81 -3.75
CA GLY A 306 22.15 -12.42 -3.35
C GLY A 306 22.90 -11.57 -4.40
N GLU A 307 23.44 -12.18 -5.45
CA GLU A 307 24.35 -11.50 -6.41
C GLU A 307 23.68 -10.34 -7.13
N PHE A 308 22.45 -10.53 -7.62
CA PHE A 308 21.70 -9.48 -8.31
C PHE A 308 21.47 -8.25 -7.43
N ALA A 309 21.02 -8.45 -6.19
CA ALA A 309 20.81 -7.36 -5.25
C ALA A 309 22.13 -6.68 -4.83
N PHE A 310 23.22 -7.45 -4.80
CA PHE A 310 24.54 -6.93 -4.50
C PHE A 310 25.04 -6.01 -5.62
N GLU A 311 25.01 -6.47 -6.88
CA GLU A 311 25.49 -5.69 -8.03
C GLU A 311 24.57 -4.52 -8.37
N PHE A 312 23.29 -4.80 -8.63
CA PHE A 312 22.32 -3.79 -9.06
C PHE A 312 22.08 -2.74 -7.98
N GLY A 313 22.03 -3.13 -6.71
CA GLY A 313 21.82 -2.19 -5.61
C GLY A 313 22.98 -1.20 -5.41
N GLN A 314 24.22 -1.58 -5.75
CA GLN A 314 25.35 -0.64 -5.76
C GLN A 314 25.22 0.39 -6.88
N GLU A 315 24.80 -0.03 -8.07
CA GLU A 315 24.56 0.88 -9.19
C GLU A 315 23.43 1.87 -8.89
N LEU A 316 22.33 1.38 -8.30
CA LEU A 316 21.22 2.21 -7.83
C LEU A 316 21.66 3.25 -6.79
N LEU A 317 22.46 2.84 -5.79
CA LEU A 317 22.97 3.74 -4.76
C LEU A 317 23.87 4.84 -5.34
N SER A 318 24.73 4.46 -6.29
CA SER A 318 25.61 5.38 -7.01
C SER A 318 24.81 6.38 -7.85
N GLU A 319 23.82 5.90 -8.61
CA GLU A 319 22.99 6.77 -9.44
C GLU A 319 22.10 7.71 -8.61
N MET A 320 21.55 7.23 -7.48
CA MET A 320 20.78 8.09 -6.57
C MET A 320 21.65 9.19 -5.94
N SER A 321 22.89 8.87 -5.56
CA SER A 321 23.87 9.83 -5.07
C SER A 321 24.21 10.90 -6.11
N ASN A 322 24.38 10.50 -7.37
CA ASN A 322 24.61 11.42 -8.49
C ASN A 322 23.38 12.30 -8.77
N HIS A 323 22.19 11.70 -8.86
CA HIS A 323 20.94 12.40 -9.11
C HIS A 323 20.67 13.48 -8.05
N THR A 324 20.84 13.13 -6.77
CA THR A 324 20.67 14.07 -5.64
C THR A 324 21.89 14.98 -5.42
N ASN A 325 23.02 14.72 -6.07
CA ASN A 325 24.29 15.39 -5.81
C ASN A 325 24.62 15.43 -4.31
N TYR A 326 24.33 14.33 -3.61
CA TYR A 326 24.56 14.18 -2.19
C TYR A 326 24.93 12.71 -1.96
N ASP A 327 26.22 12.44 -1.73
CA ASP A 327 26.73 11.08 -1.59
C ASP A 327 26.24 10.42 -0.28
N PHE A 328 25.74 9.18 -0.38
CA PHE A 328 25.24 8.43 0.78
C PHE A 328 26.31 8.27 1.87
N TYR A 329 27.54 7.89 1.49
CA TYR A 329 28.61 7.63 2.45
C TYR A 329 29.13 8.92 3.11
N SER A 330 28.93 10.08 2.46
CA SER A 330 29.23 11.39 3.04
C SER A 330 28.24 11.84 4.13
N GLN A 331 27.05 11.24 4.21
CA GLN A 331 26.05 11.57 5.24
C GLN A 331 26.56 11.30 6.66
N HIS A 332 27.36 10.25 6.85
CA HIS A 332 27.97 9.93 8.14
C HIS A 332 29.15 8.94 7.98
N PRO A 333 30.29 9.16 8.65
CA PRO A 333 31.51 8.36 8.44
C PRO A 333 31.36 6.87 8.74
N HIS A 334 30.38 6.48 9.56
CA HIS A 334 30.15 5.09 9.98
C HIS A 334 28.94 4.42 9.33
N LEU A 335 28.26 5.10 8.39
CA LEU A 335 27.21 4.45 7.61
C LEU A 335 27.80 3.45 6.61
N LYS A 336 27.07 2.36 6.45
CA LYS A 336 27.26 1.31 5.44
C LYS A 336 25.90 0.96 4.85
N MET A 337 25.88 0.29 3.71
CA MET A 337 24.64 -0.16 3.09
C MET A 337 24.51 -1.68 3.23
N THR A 338 23.56 -2.14 4.05
CA THR A 338 23.24 -3.58 4.12
C THR A 338 21.84 -3.80 3.59
N GLN A 339 21.71 -4.73 2.64
CA GLN A 339 20.43 -5.27 2.19
C GLN A 339 20.21 -6.62 2.88
N ALA A 340 19.16 -6.76 3.69
CA ALA A 340 18.92 -7.95 4.50
C ALA A 340 17.64 -8.68 4.10
N ALA A 341 17.74 -9.97 3.76
CA ALA A 341 16.57 -10.83 3.54
C ALA A 341 16.07 -11.36 4.89
N ILE A 342 14.82 -11.03 5.22
CA ILE A 342 14.10 -11.48 6.41
C ILE A 342 13.03 -12.50 5.98
N PRO A 343 13.04 -13.73 6.55
CA PRO A 343 12.10 -14.78 6.17
C PRO A 343 10.64 -14.47 6.49
N ASP A 344 10.40 -13.92 7.69
CA ASP A 344 9.08 -13.51 8.19
C ASP A 344 9.06 -11.98 8.32
N PHE A 345 8.44 -11.31 7.37
CA PHE A 345 8.40 -9.84 7.30
C PHE A 345 7.01 -9.37 6.87
N GLY A 346 6.31 -8.69 7.78
CA GLY A 346 4.90 -8.32 7.59
C GLY A 346 4.70 -7.28 6.48
N ALA A 347 5.66 -6.37 6.33
CA ALA A 347 5.76 -5.45 5.21
C ALA A 347 6.44 -6.10 3.99
N GLY A 348 6.61 -5.39 2.88
CA GLY A 348 7.41 -5.88 1.75
C GLY A 348 8.90 -5.63 1.98
N ALA A 349 9.24 -4.41 2.36
CA ALA A 349 10.58 -3.97 2.75
C ALA A 349 10.48 -2.78 3.74
N MET A 350 11.61 -2.33 4.29
CA MET A 350 11.70 -1.20 5.21
C MET A 350 13.08 -0.51 5.13
N GLU A 351 13.06 0.82 5.15
CA GLU A 351 14.18 1.69 4.81
C GLU A 351 15.16 2.00 5.96
N ASN A 352 15.35 1.10 6.92
CA ASN A 352 16.14 1.43 8.13
C ASN A 352 17.55 1.91 7.75
N TRP A 353 17.99 3.04 8.30
CA TRP A 353 19.12 3.80 7.71
C TRP A 353 20.44 3.03 7.79
N GLY A 354 20.88 2.47 6.65
CA GLY A 354 22.07 1.62 6.56
C GLY A 354 21.87 0.12 6.84
N LEU A 355 20.63 -0.31 7.13
CA LEU A 355 20.24 -1.71 7.28
C LEU A 355 18.83 -1.95 6.73
N LEU A 356 18.70 -1.94 5.40
CA LEU A 356 17.42 -2.10 4.71
C LEU A 356 16.98 -3.57 4.82
N THR A 357 15.73 -3.81 5.18
CA THR A 357 15.18 -5.15 5.39
C THR A 357 14.12 -5.47 4.37
N TYR A 358 14.10 -6.70 3.86
CA TYR A 358 13.23 -7.15 2.77
C TYR A 358 12.63 -8.50 3.11
N ARG A 359 11.43 -8.81 2.62
CA ARG A 359 11.05 -10.22 2.44
C ARG A 359 12.07 -10.94 1.57
N GLU A 360 12.36 -12.20 1.88
CA GLU A 360 13.31 -13.02 1.10
C GLU A 360 12.97 -13.03 -0.40
N ALA A 361 11.68 -13.17 -0.77
CA ALA A 361 11.22 -13.13 -2.16
C ALA A 361 11.40 -11.78 -2.88
N TYR A 362 11.67 -10.70 -2.15
CA TYR A 362 11.84 -9.35 -2.70
C TYR A 362 13.30 -8.88 -2.70
N LEU A 363 14.24 -9.76 -2.34
CA LEU A 363 15.67 -9.48 -2.41
C LEU A 363 16.46 -10.58 -3.14
N MET A 364 16.09 -11.84 -2.95
CA MET A 364 16.80 -12.99 -3.50
C MET A 364 16.35 -13.31 -4.93
N TYR A 365 17.31 -13.48 -5.85
CA TYR A 365 17.07 -13.74 -7.26
C TYR A 365 17.82 -14.99 -7.76
N ASP A 366 17.11 -15.88 -8.40
CA ASP A 366 17.67 -17.04 -9.12
C ASP A 366 17.20 -17.00 -10.58
N PRO A 367 18.08 -16.95 -11.59
CA PRO A 367 17.67 -16.81 -12.99
C PRO A 367 16.95 -18.04 -13.57
N GLU A 368 17.12 -19.23 -12.99
CA GLU A 368 16.47 -20.47 -13.44
C GLU A 368 15.08 -20.65 -12.81
N GLU A 369 14.85 -20.04 -11.65
CA GLU A 369 13.63 -20.23 -10.86
C GLU A 369 12.78 -18.97 -10.67
N THR A 370 13.37 -17.78 -10.81
CA THR A 370 12.69 -16.49 -10.60
C THR A 370 12.19 -15.90 -11.92
N ASN A 371 10.87 -15.77 -12.04
CA ASN A 371 10.25 -15.17 -13.22
C ASN A 371 10.51 -13.66 -13.34
N SER A 372 10.28 -13.13 -14.54
CA SER A 372 10.46 -11.72 -14.90
C SER A 372 9.61 -10.77 -14.04
N ASN A 373 8.46 -11.22 -13.54
CA ASN A 373 7.65 -10.43 -12.61
C ASN A 373 8.41 -10.21 -11.28
N PHE A 374 8.89 -11.28 -10.66
CA PHE A 374 9.65 -11.19 -9.41
C PHE A 374 11.00 -10.50 -9.58
N LYS A 375 11.70 -10.71 -10.71
CA LYS A 375 12.95 -9.99 -11.00
C LYS A 375 12.76 -8.47 -10.94
N GLN A 376 11.68 -7.97 -11.55
CA GLN A 376 11.35 -6.54 -11.47
C GLN A 376 10.94 -6.13 -10.07
N ILE A 377 10.18 -6.98 -9.36
CA ILE A 377 9.78 -6.71 -7.98
C ILE A 377 11.00 -6.52 -7.08
N ILE A 378 12.03 -7.34 -7.26
CA ILE A 378 13.30 -7.20 -6.55
C ILE A 378 13.99 -5.89 -6.95
N ALA A 379 14.15 -5.66 -8.26
CA ALA A 379 14.86 -4.49 -8.78
C ALA A 379 14.27 -3.15 -8.32
N TYR A 380 12.94 -3.00 -8.37
CA TYR A 380 12.30 -1.72 -8.06
C TYR A 380 12.13 -1.49 -6.54
N ILE A 381 12.06 -2.54 -5.71
CA ILE A 381 11.96 -2.43 -4.25
C ILE A 381 13.33 -2.04 -3.71
N LEU A 382 14.42 -2.59 -4.27
CA LEU A 382 15.77 -2.07 -4.03
C LEU A 382 15.83 -0.56 -4.27
N SER A 383 15.33 -0.07 -5.40
CA SER A 383 15.30 1.36 -5.71
C SER A 383 14.43 2.18 -4.76
N HIS A 384 13.26 1.66 -4.36
CA HIS A 384 12.34 2.30 -3.42
C HIS A 384 13.04 2.54 -2.07
N GLU A 385 13.60 1.49 -1.48
CA GLU A 385 14.28 1.57 -0.19
C GLU A 385 15.58 2.39 -0.25
N ILE A 386 16.34 2.31 -1.35
CA ILE A 386 17.54 3.15 -1.54
C ILE A 386 17.15 4.64 -1.62
N ALA A 387 16.05 4.98 -2.29
CA ALA A 387 15.61 6.36 -2.39
C ALA A 387 15.26 6.99 -1.03
N HIS A 388 14.77 6.18 -0.09
CA HIS A 388 14.47 6.61 1.26
C HIS A 388 15.69 7.10 2.06
N MET A 389 16.92 6.69 1.69
CA MET A 389 18.14 7.20 2.32
C MET A 389 18.26 8.73 2.22
N TRP A 390 17.57 9.36 1.25
CA TRP A 390 17.40 10.80 1.14
C TRP A 390 15.99 11.26 1.53
N PHE A 391 14.96 10.61 0.99
CA PHE A 391 13.54 10.96 1.16
C PHE A 391 12.85 10.07 2.20
N GLY A 392 13.04 10.40 3.47
CA GLY A 392 12.52 9.64 4.60
C GLY A 392 13.52 9.61 5.75
N ASN A 393 14.80 9.36 5.43
CA ASN A 393 15.85 9.21 6.43
C ASN A 393 16.58 10.53 6.68
N LEU A 394 17.32 11.02 5.66
CA LEU A 394 18.01 12.31 5.71
C LEU A 394 17.02 13.44 5.99
N VAL A 395 15.94 13.49 5.21
CA VAL A 395 14.83 14.41 5.40
C VAL A 395 13.55 13.61 5.64
N THR A 396 13.01 13.70 6.85
CA THR A 396 11.84 12.92 7.28
C THR A 396 10.59 13.79 7.29
N CYS A 397 9.40 13.29 6.93
CA CYS A 397 8.17 14.02 7.22
C CYS A 397 8.08 14.40 8.73
N ASP A 398 7.61 15.61 9.04
CA ASP A 398 7.49 16.07 10.44
C ASP A 398 6.50 15.23 11.26
N TRP A 399 5.42 14.82 10.61
CA TRP A 399 4.42 13.92 11.14
C TRP A 399 3.85 13.04 10.03
N TRP A 400 3.22 11.94 10.41
CA TRP A 400 2.64 10.96 9.49
C TRP A 400 1.49 11.52 8.63
N ASP A 401 0.98 12.72 8.94
CA ASP A 401 0.00 13.42 8.11
C ASP A 401 0.51 13.76 6.72
N SER A 402 1.83 13.82 6.56
CA SER A 402 2.55 14.16 5.35
C SER A 402 3.46 13.01 4.90
N LEU A 403 3.10 11.76 5.24
CA LEU A 403 3.85 10.53 4.92
C LEU A 403 4.26 10.44 3.44
N TRP A 404 3.45 11.00 2.54
CA TRP A 404 3.73 11.03 1.10
C TRP A 404 5.05 11.76 0.73
N LEU A 405 5.61 12.62 1.61
CA LEU A 405 6.95 13.20 1.42
C LEU A 405 8.07 12.14 1.45
N ASN A 406 7.83 11.03 2.16
CA ASN A 406 8.71 9.88 2.14
C ASN A 406 8.26 8.95 1.00
N GLU A 407 7.03 8.44 1.10
CA GLU A 407 6.55 7.32 0.29
C GLU A 407 6.24 7.67 -1.16
N GLY A 408 5.78 8.90 -1.41
CA GLY A 408 5.53 9.37 -2.77
C GLY A 408 6.82 9.52 -3.57
N PHE A 409 7.89 10.00 -2.94
CA PHE A 409 9.20 10.12 -3.58
C PHE A 409 9.86 8.76 -3.79
N ALA A 410 9.86 7.90 -2.78
CA ALA A 410 10.38 6.55 -2.93
C ALA A 410 9.62 5.78 -4.02
N ARG A 411 8.29 5.90 -4.07
CA ARG A 411 7.46 5.31 -5.14
C ARG A 411 7.74 5.90 -6.53
N TYR A 412 8.07 7.20 -6.62
CA TYR A 412 8.51 7.79 -7.88
C TYR A 412 9.85 7.19 -8.32
N TYR A 413 10.86 7.18 -7.44
CA TYR A 413 12.19 6.66 -7.77
C TYR A 413 12.20 5.15 -7.98
N GLN A 414 11.31 4.39 -7.34
CA GLN A 414 11.06 2.97 -7.61
C GLN A 414 10.99 2.70 -9.13
N TYR A 415 10.30 3.55 -9.90
CA TYR A 415 10.19 3.36 -11.35
C TYR A 415 11.32 4.05 -12.11
N PHE A 416 11.63 5.31 -11.79
CA PHE A 416 12.56 6.09 -12.60
C PHE A 416 14.03 5.80 -12.32
N LEU A 417 14.42 5.62 -11.05
CA LEU A 417 15.80 5.23 -10.71
C LEU A 417 16.13 3.85 -11.28
N THR A 418 15.20 2.89 -11.14
CA THR A 418 15.37 1.56 -11.72
C THR A 418 15.55 1.62 -13.23
N GLU A 419 14.76 2.45 -13.93
CA GLU A 419 14.88 2.66 -15.38
C GLU A 419 16.22 3.30 -15.79
N TRP A 420 16.77 4.20 -14.97
CA TRP A 420 18.05 4.87 -15.27
C TRP A 420 19.23 3.89 -15.22
N VAL A 421 19.18 2.92 -14.31
CA VAL A 421 20.24 1.92 -14.13
C VAL A 421 20.00 0.70 -15.02
N GLY A 422 18.76 0.25 -15.18
CA GLY A 422 18.41 -0.91 -16.01
C GLY A 422 17.13 -0.72 -16.82
N GLY A 423 17.05 -1.35 -18.00
CA GLY A 423 15.87 -1.25 -18.88
C GLY A 423 14.89 -2.40 -18.69
N MET A 424 13.73 -2.15 -18.07
CA MET A 424 12.62 -3.12 -17.96
C MET A 424 11.24 -2.50 -18.26
N GLY A 425 11.20 -1.29 -18.82
CA GLY A 425 9.95 -0.64 -19.24
C GLY A 425 9.16 -0.01 -18.09
N PHE A 426 9.83 0.43 -17.02
CA PHE A 426 9.20 0.98 -15.83
C PHE A 426 8.46 2.30 -16.14
N ARG A 427 8.93 3.11 -17.09
CA ARG A 427 8.21 4.32 -17.51
C ARG A 427 6.81 4.02 -18.01
N THR A 428 6.66 2.95 -18.79
CA THR A 428 5.37 2.50 -19.33
C THR A 428 4.50 1.92 -18.23
N ARG A 429 5.08 1.06 -17.38
CA ARG A 429 4.37 0.45 -16.25
C ARG A 429 3.89 1.49 -15.23
N PHE A 430 4.62 2.58 -15.01
CA PHE A 430 4.21 3.66 -14.10
C PHE A 430 2.81 4.19 -14.44
N ILE A 431 2.46 4.27 -15.73
CA ILE A 431 1.14 4.74 -16.15
C ILE A 431 0.03 3.81 -15.65
N THR A 432 0.17 2.51 -15.92
CA THR A 432 -0.87 1.53 -15.61
C THR A 432 -0.89 1.11 -14.14
N GLU A 433 0.27 1.07 -13.48
CA GLU A 433 0.40 0.57 -12.11
C GLU A 433 0.34 1.68 -11.05
N GLN A 434 0.74 2.91 -11.39
CA GLN A 434 0.74 4.04 -10.45
C GLN A 434 -0.40 5.01 -10.77
N VAL A 435 -0.43 5.57 -11.97
CA VAL A 435 -1.42 6.61 -12.31
C VAL A 435 -2.85 6.05 -12.33
N HIS A 436 -3.10 4.94 -13.04
CA HIS A 436 -4.46 4.37 -13.15
C HIS A 436 -4.96 3.84 -11.80
N THR A 437 -4.10 3.17 -11.03
CA THR A 437 -4.41 2.68 -9.69
C THR A 437 -4.78 3.81 -8.73
N ALA A 438 -3.99 4.89 -8.72
CA ALA A 438 -4.25 6.07 -7.91
C ALA A 438 -5.57 6.76 -8.31
N LEU A 439 -5.82 6.95 -9.61
CA LEU A 439 -7.08 7.54 -10.09
C LEU A 439 -8.29 6.67 -9.72
N LEU A 440 -8.16 5.34 -9.67
CA LEU A 440 -9.24 4.47 -9.20
C LEU A 440 -9.47 4.63 -7.69
N SER A 441 -8.42 4.53 -6.87
CA SER A 441 -8.54 4.66 -5.41
C SER A 441 -9.10 6.03 -5.00
N ASP A 442 -8.61 7.09 -5.63
CA ASP A 442 -8.98 8.47 -5.36
C ASP A 442 -10.35 8.88 -5.96
N SER A 443 -11.04 7.95 -6.65
CA SER A 443 -12.41 8.14 -7.15
C SER A 443 -13.50 7.71 -6.16
N ALA A 444 -13.11 7.23 -4.97
CA ALA A 444 -14.03 6.81 -3.92
C ALA A 444 -14.97 7.96 -3.45
N ASN A 445 -15.99 7.61 -2.65
CA ASN A 445 -16.91 8.60 -2.08
C ASN A 445 -16.18 9.61 -1.18
N ASN A 446 -15.31 9.11 -0.31
CA ASN A 446 -14.53 9.91 0.62
C ASN A 446 -13.06 9.43 0.69
N PRO A 447 -12.26 9.66 -0.37
CA PRO A 447 -10.83 9.37 -0.34
C PRO A 447 -10.14 10.37 0.58
N GLN A 448 -8.97 10.00 1.11
CA GLN A 448 -8.17 10.92 1.89
C GLN A 448 -7.38 11.89 1.00
N PRO A 449 -7.10 13.13 1.46
CA PRO A 449 -6.07 13.97 0.84
C PRO A 449 -4.68 13.35 1.07
N LEU A 450 -3.67 13.76 0.28
CA LEU A 450 -2.28 13.34 0.50
C LEU A 450 -1.74 13.85 1.84
N THR A 451 -2.12 15.09 2.20
CA THR A 451 -1.79 15.70 3.50
C THR A 451 -3.05 15.77 4.36
N ASN A 452 -3.08 15.02 5.46
CA ASN A 452 -4.24 14.94 6.35
C ASN A 452 -3.90 15.37 7.78
N PRO A 453 -4.05 16.65 8.16
CA PRO A 453 -3.63 17.17 9.46
C PRO A 453 -4.44 16.64 10.67
N GLY A 454 -5.44 15.77 10.45
CA GLY A 454 -6.33 15.26 11.49
C GLY A 454 -5.87 14.00 12.23
N LEU A 455 -4.65 13.51 12.00
CA LEU A 455 -4.19 12.22 12.55
C LEU A 455 -3.91 12.28 14.06
N ASN A 456 -4.54 11.38 14.81
CA ASN A 456 -4.56 11.36 16.28
C ASN A 456 -4.66 9.94 16.90
N SER A 457 -4.35 8.89 16.15
CA SER A 457 -4.34 7.50 16.64
C SER A 457 -3.43 6.61 15.79
N ASN A 458 -2.96 5.49 16.36
CA ASN A 458 -2.17 4.48 15.63
C ASN A 458 -2.93 3.98 14.39
N ALA A 459 -4.23 3.70 14.53
CA ALA A 459 -5.07 3.24 13.43
C ALA A 459 -5.11 4.27 12.27
N ALA A 460 -5.31 5.55 12.59
CA ALA A 460 -5.28 6.62 11.59
C ALA A 460 -3.89 6.79 10.93
N VAL A 461 -2.80 6.62 11.68
CA VAL A 461 -1.43 6.61 11.14
C VAL A 461 -1.23 5.44 10.18
N SER A 462 -1.57 4.21 10.60
CA SER A 462 -1.51 3.02 9.73
C SER A 462 -2.35 3.20 8.46
N ALA A 463 -3.48 3.90 8.55
CA ALA A 463 -4.37 4.16 7.42
C ALA A 463 -3.80 5.16 6.38
N MET A 464 -2.75 5.91 6.72
CA MET A 464 -2.02 6.75 5.75
C MET A 464 -1.17 5.92 4.79
N PHE A 465 -0.71 4.72 5.18
CA PHE A 465 0.07 3.82 4.34
C PHE A 465 -0.81 3.17 3.28
N SER A 466 -1.21 3.94 2.26
CA SER A 466 -2.24 3.57 1.29
C SER A 466 -1.87 3.99 -0.12
N THR A 467 -2.59 3.48 -1.12
CA THR A 467 -2.49 3.88 -2.54
C THR A 467 -2.45 5.41 -2.74
N ILE A 468 -3.08 6.19 -1.85
CA ILE A 468 -3.01 7.65 -1.94
C ILE A 468 -1.58 8.15 -1.63
N SER A 469 -1.01 7.84 -0.48
CA SER A 469 0.33 8.33 -0.10
C SER A 469 1.43 7.86 -1.06
N TYR A 470 1.33 6.62 -1.55
CA TYR A 470 2.30 6.04 -2.50
C TYR A 470 2.01 6.47 -3.94
N ASN A 471 0.96 5.91 -4.58
CA ASN A 471 0.72 6.04 -6.01
C ASN A 471 0.28 7.46 -6.40
N LYS A 472 -0.65 8.08 -5.67
CA LYS A 472 -1.05 9.48 -5.95
C LYS A 472 0.10 10.45 -5.63
N GLY A 473 0.85 10.21 -4.55
CA GLY A 473 2.06 10.96 -4.23
C GLY A 473 3.05 10.98 -5.39
N ALA A 474 3.43 9.80 -5.88
CA ALA A 474 4.33 9.65 -7.03
C ALA A 474 3.78 10.29 -8.31
N ALA A 475 2.49 10.14 -8.60
CA ALA A 475 1.86 10.71 -9.78
C ALA A 475 1.85 12.26 -9.75
N VAL A 476 1.62 12.87 -8.58
CA VAL A 476 1.66 14.33 -8.40
C VAL A 476 3.10 14.86 -8.46
N ILE A 477 4.08 14.11 -7.95
CA ILE A 477 5.51 14.43 -8.11
C ILE A 477 5.87 14.43 -9.60
N ARG A 478 5.52 13.37 -10.35
CA ARG A 478 5.74 13.31 -11.81
C ARG A 478 5.04 14.45 -12.55
N MET A 479 3.78 14.76 -12.22
CA MET A 479 3.06 15.89 -12.82
C MET A 479 3.79 17.21 -12.60
N THR A 480 4.35 17.42 -11.40
CA THR A 480 5.11 18.61 -11.04
C THR A 480 6.47 18.66 -11.72
N GLU A 481 7.14 17.51 -11.90
CA GLU A 481 8.36 17.41 -12.70
C GLU A 481 8.09 17.83 -14.16
N HIS A 482 7.03 17.37 -14.81
CA HIS A 482 6.70 17.78 -16.17
C HIS A 482 6.28 19.26 -16.28
N LEU A 483 5.68 19.82 -15.22
CA LEU A 483 5.37 21.25 -15.13
C LEU A 483 6.64 22.12 -15.12
N LEU A 484 7.67 21.69 -14.38
CA LEU A 484 8.94 22.41 -14.20
C LEU A 484 9.97 22.09 -15.30
N GLY A 485 9.97 20.86 -15.80
CA GLY A 485 11.06 20.22 -16.51
C GLY A 485 12.03 19.49 -15.57
N TYR A 486 12.54 18.34 -16.01
CA TYR A 486 13.39 17.43 -15.23
C TYR A 486 14.57 18.13 -14.52
N GLU A 487 15.35 18.94 -15.23
CA GLU A 487 16.53 19.61 -14.67
C GLU A 487 16.19 20.62 -13.57
N VAL A 488 15.10 21.38 -13.76
CA VAL A 488 14.65 22.39 -12.79
C VAL A 488 14.06 21.72 -11.56
N HIS A 489 13.28 20.65 -11.76
CA HIS A 489 12.78 19.82 -10.66
C HIS A 489 13.93 19.23 -9.85
N ARG A 490 14.91 18.60 -10.52
CA ARG A 490 16.11 18.04 -9.88
C ARG A 490 16.89 19.10 -9.10
N GLN A 491 17.10 20.30 -9.66
CA GLN A 491 17.76 21.39 -8.95
C GLN A 491 17.00 21.79 -7.67
N GLY A 492 15.67 21.91 -7.74
CA GLY A 492 14.85 22.23 -6.57
C GLY A 492 14.94 21.15 -5.48
N LEU A 493 14.94 19.87 -5.85
CA LEU A 493 15.14 18.76 -4.91
C LEU A 493 16.52 18.78 -4.25
N ARG A 494 17.58 19.08 -5.01
CA ARG A 494 18.95 19.20 -4.46
C ARG A 494 19.02 20.30 -3.40
N ASN A 495 18.43 21.45 -3.69
CA ASN A 495 18.40 22.57 -2.73
C ASN A 495 17.60 22.20 -1.47
N TYR A 496 16.45 21.53 -1.63
CA TYR A 496 15.64 21.04 -0.53
C TYR A 496 16.40 20.05 0.37
N LEU A 497 17.08 19.06 -0.21
CA LEU A 497 17.82 18.06 0.57
C LEU A 497 18.96 18.69 1.38
N VAL A 498 19.70 19.63 0.79
CA VAL A 498 20.80 20.33 1.47
C VAL A 498 20.27 21.23 2.60
N GLU A 499 19.16 21.95 2.39
CA GLU A 499 18.61 22.85 3.42
C GLU A 499 17.97 22.07 4.59
N ARG A 500 17.46 20.86 4.32
CA ARG A 500 16.72 20.04 5.30
C ARG A 500 17.50 18.85 5.86
N GLU A 501 18.77 18.70 5.53
CA GLU A 501 19.58 17.56 5.98
C GLU A 501 19.49 17.36 7.51
N PHE A 502 19.26 16.11 7.92
CA PHE A 502 19.09 15.70 9.33
C PHE A 502 17.89 16.33 10.08
N GLN A 503 17.00 17.02 9.37
CA GLN A 503 15.80 17.62 9.93
C GLN A 503 14.55 16.86 9.51
N THR A 504 13.39 17.30 10.01
CA THR A 504 12.10 16.95 9.44
C THR A 504 11.68 17.96 8.38
N ALA A 505 10.58 17.71 7.67
CA ALA A 505 9.98 18.65 6.73
C ALA A 505 8.46 18.58 6.72
N VAL A 506 7.84 19.74 6.48
CA VAL A 506 6.43 19.85 6.09
C VAL A 506 6.35 20.11 4.58
N PRO A 507 5.25 19.73 3.90
CA PRO A 507 5.15 19.84 2.45
C PRO A 507 5.51 21.22 1.88
N LEU A 508 5.07 22.31 2.53
CA LEU A 508 5.32 23.67 2.07
C LEU A 508 6.82 23.96 1.82
N GLN A 509 7.72 23.38 2.62
CA GLN A 509 9.16 23.61 2.49
C GLN A 509 9.71 23.01 1.19
N LEU A 510 9.25 21.82 0.79
CA LEU A 510 9.58 21.24 -0.51
C LEU A 510 9.10 22.14 -1.65
N PHE A 511 7.83 22.58 -1.62
CA PHE A 511 7.27 23.38 -2.72
C PHE A 511 7.91 24.76 -2.83
N GLN A 512 8.35 25.36 -1.73
CA GLN A 512 9.10 26.62 -1.78
C GLN A 512 10.43 26.46 -2.53
N HIS A 513 11.15 25.35 -2.36
CA HIS A 513 12.40 25.08 -3.10
C HIS A 513 12.16 24.83 -4.58
N LEU A 514 11.10 24.06 -4.90
CA LEU A 514 10.69 23.82 -6.27
C LEU A 514 10.22 25.13 -6.97
N GLU A 515 9.48 25.98 -6.27
CA GLU A 515 9.03 27.28 -6.77
C GLU A 515 10.21 28.22 -7.04
N GLN A 516 11.17 28.30 -6.11
CA GLN A 516 12.37 29.12 -6.28
C GLN A 516 13.19 28.67 -7.50
N ALA A 517 13.43 27.36 -7.65
CA ALA A 517 14.11 26.82 -8.84
C ALA A 517 13.30 27.08 -10.12
N GLY A 518 11.98 26.92 -10.05
CA GLY A 518 11.05 27.18 -11.15
C GLY A 518 11.09 28.63 -11.63
N ASN A 519 11.07 29.58 -10.70
CA ASN A 519 11.13 31.01 -11.00
C ASN A 519 12.50 31.41 -11.54
N ALA A 520 13.59 30.94 -10.93
CA ALA A 520 14.96 31.26 -11.35
C ALA A 520 15.25 30.82 -12.80
N ASN A 521 14.62 29.72 -13.25
CA ASN A 521 14.80 29.16 -14.59
C ASN A 521 13.65 29.53 -15.57
N GLY A 522 12.69 30.36 -15.16
CA GLY A 522 11.53 30.73 -16.00
C GLY A 522 10.59 29.57 -16.33
N ALA A 523 10.64 28.48 -15.57
CA ALA A 523 9.82 27.29 -15.80
C ALA A 523 8.34 27.51 -15.47
N LEU A 524 8.03 28.49 -14.62
CA LEU A 524 6.69 28.80 -14.10
C LEU A 524 6.01 30.00 -14.77
N ASN A 525 6.46 30.39 -15.96
CA ASN A 525 5.94 31.54 -16.72
C ASN A 525 4.55 31.25 -17.35
N TYR A 526 3.54 30.97 -16.52
CA TYR A 526 2.16 30.66 -16.93
C TYR A 526 1.18 31.84 -16.79
N GLY A 527 1.70 33.04 -16.52
CA GLY A 527 0.91 34.26 -16.34
C GLY A 527 0.80 34.70 -14.87
N PRO A 528 0.31 35.92 -14.61
CA PRO A 528 0.32 36.53 -13.29
C PRO A 528 -0.65 35.88 -12.28
N ASP A 529 -1.65 35.14 -12.77
CA ASP A 529 -2.67 34.51 -11.94
C ASP A 529 -2.27 33.10 -11.47
N PHE A 530 -1.14 32.57 -11.94
CA PHE A 530 -0.64 31.25 -11.54
C PHE A 530 0.15 31.33 -10.23
N SER A 531 -0.31 30.57 -9.23
CA SER A 531 0.35 30.37 -7.95
C SER A 531 0.80 28.91 -7.84
N PHE A 532 2.11 28.68 -7.74
CA PHE A 532 2.66 27.32 -7.65
C PHE A 532 2.27 26.65 -6.33
N ILE A 533 2.22 27.42 -5.23
CA ILE A 533 1.79 26.94 -3.93
C ILE A 533 0.30 26.56 -3.94
N ASP A 534 -0.57 27.34 -4.59
CA ASP A 534 -2.00 26.98 -4.67
C ASP A 534 -2.22 25.77 -5.59
N TYR A 535 -1.43 25.65 -6.67
CA TYR A 535 -1.41 24.45 -7.51
C TYR A 535 -1.10 23.20 -6.68
N TYR A 536 -0.04 23.26 -5.89
CA TYR A 536 0.34 22.21 -4.96
C TYR A 536 -0.83 21.85 -4.02
N LYS A 537 -1.35 22.82 -3.27
CA LYS A 537 -2.42 22.60 -2.30
C LYS A 537 -3.64 21.97 -2.94
N SER A 538 -3.93 22.32 -4.19
CA SER A 538 -5.08 21.78 -4.90
C SER A 538 -5.05 20.26 -5.11
N PHE A 539 -3.86 19.66 -5.22
CA PHE A 539 -3.73 18.20 -5.38
C PHE A 539 -3.35 17.45 -4.11
N THR A 540 -2.83 18.14 -3.10
CA THR A 540 -2.29 17.50 -1.90
C THR A 540 -3.16 17.65 -0.66
N GLU A 541 -3.84 18.78 -0.49
CA GLU A 541 -4.69 19.07 0.67
C GLU A 541 -6.18 18.79 0.36
N GLN A 542 -6.53 18.54 -0.91
CA GLN A 542 -7.88 18.21 -1.34
C GLN A 542 -8.02 16.70 -1.66
N PRO A 543 -9.13 16.06 -1.25
CA PRO A 543 -9.41 14.67 -1.60
C PRO A 543 -9.96 14.54 -3.02
N GLY A 544 -9.57 13.49 -3.73
CA GLY A 544 -10.00 13.23 -5.10
C GLY A 544 -9.14 13.87 -6.18
N HIS A 545 -9.63 13.74 -7.42
CA HIS A 545 -9.04 14.29 -8.64
C HIS A 545 -10.13 14.79 -9.59
N PRO A 546 -9.81 15.71 -10.51
CA PRO A 546 -10.78 16.21 -11.47
C PRO A 546 -10.94 15.27 -12.69
N VAL A 547 -12.14 15.28 -13.26
CA VAL A 547 -12.40 14.92 -14.65
C VAL A 547 -12.65 16.20 -15.45
N LEU A 548 -12.00 16.31 -16.61
CA LEU A 548 -12.20 17.39 -17.56
C LEU A 548 -13.19 16.94 -18.64
N ASN A 549 -14.36 17.56 -18.70
CA ASN A 549 -15.29 17.39 -19.81
C ASN A 549 -14.99 18.44 -20.87
N VAL A 550 -14.61 18.01 -22.07
CA VAL A 550 -14.19 18.86 -23.17
C VAL A 550 -15.25 18.83 -24.26
N GLN A 551 -15.81 20.00 -24.56
CA GLN A 551 -16.71 20.20 -25.70
C GLN A 551 -15.95 20.94 -26.80
N VAL A 552 -15.85 20.34 -27.98
CA VAL A 552 -15.10 20.88 -29.12
C VAL A 552 -16.05 21.43 -30.16
N ASP A 553 -15.95 22.73 -30.48
CA ASP A 553 -16.56 23.27 -31.69
C ASP A 553 -15.59 23.11 -32.87
N HIS A 554 -15.75 22.01 -33.61
CA HIS A 554 -14.89 21.67 -34.74
C HIS A 554 -14.86 22.73 -35.84
N ARG A 555 -15.88 23.61 -35.94
CA ARG A 555 -15.91 24.69 -36.94
C ARG A 555 -15.00 25.85 -36.57
N THR A 556 -14.83 26.11 -35.27
CA THR A 556 -14.09 27.28 -34.76
C THR A 556 -12.78 26.91 -34.07
N GLY A 557 -12.59 25.64 -33.70
CA GLY A 557 -11.46 25.17 -32.91
C GLY A 557 -11.54 25.53 -31.42
N GLN A 558 -12.66 26.11 -30.96
CA GLN A 558 -12.85 26.42 -29.54
C GLN A 558 -13.14 25.15 -28.75
N MET A 559 -12.43 24.98 -27.63
CA MET A 559 -12.58 23.86 -26.71
C MET A 559 -13.05 24.41 -25.36
N ARG A 560 -14.29 24.11 -24.99
CA ARG A 560 -14.87 24.50 -23.70
C ARG A 560 -14.69 23.35 -22.71
N ILE A 561 -13.97 23.63 -21.63
CA ILE A 561 -13.54 22.65 -20.63
C ILE A 561 -14.31 22.89 -19.34
N TYR A 562 -14.91 21.84 -18.79
CA TYR A 562 -15.58 21.84 -17.50
C TYR A 562 -14.87 20.87 -16.56
N GLN A 563 -14.43 21.35 -15.40
CA GLN A 563 -13.84 20.47 -14.39
C GLN A 563 -14.84 20.18 -13.27
N ARG A 564 -14.83 18.92 -12.81
CA ARG A 564 -15.55 18.45 -11.61
C ARG A 564 -14.75 17.34 -10.96
N ARG A 565 -14.89 17.14 -9.65
CA ARG A 565 -14.33 15.96 -9.00
C ARG A 565 -15.03 14.69 -9.52
N PHE A 566 -14.26 13.73 -10.00
CA PHE A 566 -14.75 12.44 -10.46
C PHE A 566 -15.16 11.56 -9.27
N ASN A 567 -16.26 10.82 -9.40
CA ASN A 567 -16.70 9.82 -8.42
C ASN A 567 -17.15 8.57 -9.16
N ILE A 568 -16.60 7.41 -8.79
CA ILE A 568 -16.85 6.17 -9.54
C ILE A 568 -18.24 5.58 -9.34
N ASN A 569 -18.95 5.97 -8.28
CA ASN A 569 -20.29 5.46 -7.97
C ASN A 569 -21.40 6.38 -8.48
N THR A 570 -21.15 7.69 -8.53
CA THR A 570 -22.15 8.71 -8.90
C THR A 570 -21.80 9.49 -10.18
N GLY A 571 -20.71 9.14 -10.85
CA GLY A 571 -20.11 9.88 -11.97
C GLY A 571 -19.36 11.13 -11.50
N TYR A 572 -20.08 12.03 -10.83
CA TYR A 572 -19.55 13.31 -10.35
C TYR A 572 -19.81 13.46 -8.85
N SER A 573 -18.84 14.04 -8.14
CA SER A 573 -19.04 14.44 -6.75
C SER A 573 -19.98 15.64 -6.66
N THR A 574 -20.76 15.70 -5.57
CA THR A 574 -21.55 16.88 -5.20
C THR A 574 -20.70 17.98 -4.56
N ILE A 575 -19.44 17.69 -4.19
CA ILE A 575 -18.49 18.64 -3.61
C ILE A 575 -17.81 19.41 -4.76
N GLY A 576 -18.04 20.72 -4.82
CA GLY A 576 -17.66 21.59 -5.94
C GLY A 576 -16.29 22.25 -5.85
N ASN A 577 -15.25 21.55 -5.39
CA ASN A 577 -13.91 22.13 -5.35
C ASN A 577 -13.21 22.02 -6.71
N ASN A 578 -12.59 23.12 -7.15
CA ASN A 578 -11.80 23.16 -8.38
C ASN A 578 -10.32 22.87 -8.09
N TYR A 579 -9.66 22.27 -9.07
CA TYR A 579 -8.24 22.02 -9.13
C TYR A 579 -7.56 23.04 -10.05
N ILE A 580 -6.29 23.30 -9.83
CA ILE A 580 -5.46 24.12 -10.73
C ILE A 580 -4.74 23.16 -11.67
N VAL A 581 -5.28 22.95 -12.87
CA VAL A 581 -4.90 21.84 -13.74
C VAL A 581 -3.95 22.29 -14.85
N PRO A 582 -2.74 21.69 -14.96
CA PRO A 582 -1.86 21.90 -16.10
C PRO A 582 -2.34 21.12 -17.33
N ILE A 583 -2.53 21.83 -18.45
CA ILE A 583 -3.13 21.28 -19.68
C ILE A 583 -2.09 21.10 -20.78
N THR A 584 -2.10 19.89 -21.34
CA THR A 584 -1.45 19.51 -22.60
C THR A 584 -2.51 18.87 -23.51
N PHE A 585 -2.35 19.01 -24.83
CA PHE A 585 -3.18 18.30 -25.81
C PHE A 585 -2.43 18.13 -27.14
N ALA A 586 -2.84 17.12 -27.90
CA ALA A 586 -2.43 16.88 -29.29
C ALA A 586 -3.68 16.72 -30.17
N SER A 587 -3.56 17.02 -31.47
CA SER A 587 -4.64 16.91 -32.46
C SER A 587 -4.19 16.15 -33.70
N ALA A 588 -5.11 15.78 -34.60
CA ALA A 588 -4.71 15.11 -35.85
C ALA A 588 -3.80 15.97 -36.74
N SER A 589 -4.03 17.29 -36.76
CA SER A 589 -3.21 18.26 -37.48
C SER A 589 -1.85 18.55 -36.82
N ASN A 590 -1.73 18.31 -35.50
CA ASN A 590 -0.49 18.42 -34.76
C ASN A 590 -0.36 17.26 -33.75
N PRO A 591 -0.01 16.05 -34.22
CA PRO A 591 0.04 14.83 -33.40
C PRO A 591 1.33 14.76 -32.57
N ASN A 592 1.70 15.85 -31.90
CA ASN A 592 2.89 15.90 -31.07
C ASN A 592 2.58 15.43 -29.65
N PHE A 593 2.91 14.17 -29.36
CA PHE A 593 2.80 13.59 -28.03
C PHE A 593 4.13 13.57 -27.26
N GLU A 594 5.20 14.15 -27.79
CA GLU A 594 6.52 14.18 -27.14
C GLU A 594 6.69 15.40 -26.23
N ASN A 595 6.05 16.53 -26.58
CA ASN A 595 6.09 17.72 -25.74
C ASN A 595 5.06 17.62 -24.60
N THR A 596 5.55 17.22 -23.43
CA THR A 596 4.77 17.06 -22.21
C THR A 596 4.69 18.31 -21.34
N LYS A 597 5.36 19.40 -21.72
CA LYS A 597 5.29 20.65 -20.95
C LYS A 597 3.91 21.30 -21.11
N PRO A 598 3.22 21.66 -20.02
CA PRO A 598 1.92 22.32 -20.09
C PRO A 598 1.98 23.62 -20.90
N THR A 599 0.92 23.89 -21.66
CA THR A 599 0.78 25.13 -22.43
C THR A 599 -0.23 26.09 -21.80
N HIS A 600 -1.15 25.57 -20.99
CA HIS A 600 -2.19 26.33 -20.31
C HIS A 600 -2.35 25.83 -18.88
N ILE A 601 -2.74 26.72 -17.98
CA ILE A 601 -3.21 26.37 -16.64
C ILE A 601 -4.68 26.79 -16.52
N ILE A 602 -5.54 25.89 -16.06
CA ILE A 602 -6.96 26.20 -15.80
C ILE A 602 -7.25 26.05 -14.30
N SER A 603 -7.93 27.03 -13.71
CA SER A 603 -8.31 27.03 -12.29
C SER A 603 -9.81 27.24 -12.07
N GLN A 604 -10.51 27.72 -13.09
CA GLN A 604 -11.95 27.98 -13.06
C GLN A 604 -12.73 26.69 -13.33
N ALA A 605 -13.99 26.66 -12.87
CA ALA A 605 -14.89 25.54 -13.14
C ALA A 605 -15.15 25.36 -14.65
N ILE A 606 -15.09 26.45 -15.41
CA ILE A 606 -15.23 26.49 -16.86
C ILE A 606 -14.07 27.28 -17.43
N SER A 607 -13.43 26.78 -18.48
CA SER A 607 -12.41 27.51 -19.23
C SER A 607 -12.59 27.26 -20.72
N THR A 608 -12.10 28.17 -21.54
CA THR A 608 -12.12 28.02 -22.99
C THR A 608 -10.73 28.27 -23.54
N ILE A 609 -10.22 27.30 -24.29
CA ILE A 609 -8.95 27.40 -25.01
C ILE A 609 -9.20 27.13 -26.50
N ASN A 610 -8.27 27.53 -27.36
CA ASN A 610 -8.36 27.26 -28.79
C ASN A 610 -7.27 26.26 -29.19
N ARG A 611 -7.64 25.22 -29.93
CA ARG A 611 -6.65 24.21 -30.38
C ARG A 611 -5.75 24.68 -31.52
N GLY A 612 -6.04 25.84 -32.13
CA GLY A 612 -5.28 26.45 -33.22
C GLY A 612 -5.61 25.93 -34.62
N SER A 613 -6.58 25.03 -34.74
CA SER A 613 -6.99 24.37 -35.98
C SER A 613 -8.52 24.18 -36.05
N VAL A 614 -9.06 24.07 -37.26
CA VAL A 614 -10.49 23.88 -37.55
C VAL A 614 -10.71 22.63 -38.41
N GLY A 615 -11.91 22.09 -38.38
CA GLY A 615 -12.31 20.89 -39.13
C GLY A 615 -12.52 19.64 -38.26
N ASP A 616 -12.98 18.59 -38.92
CA ASP A 616 -13.29 17.30 -38.31
C ASP A 616 -11.98 16.54 -38.03
N GLU A 617 -11.45 16.71 -36.82
CA GLU A 617 -10.24 16.04 -36.35
C GLU A 617 -10.32 15.74 -34.86
N TRP A 618 -9.74 14.60 -34.45
CA TRP A 618 -9.63 14.24 -33.06
C TRP A 618 -8.70 15.20 -32.30
N VAL A 619 -8.97 15.35 -31.01
CA VAL A 619 -8.11 16.02 -30.03
C VAL A 619 -8.00 15.13 -28.80
N ILE A 620 -6.80 15.01 -28.26
CA ILE A 620 -6.51 14.19 -27.07
C ILE A 620 -5.72 15.04 -26.08
N PHE A 621 -6.30 15.26 -24.91
CA PHE A 621 -5.69 15.97 -23.78
C PHE A 621 -4.83 15.03 -22.94
N ASN A 622 -4.03 15.64 -22.06
CA ASN A 622 -3.15 14.98 -21.12
C ASN A 622 -2.11 14.11 -21.82
N VAL A 623 -1.28 14.75 -22.66
CA VAL A 623 -0.19 14.10 -23.40
C VAL A 623 0.65 13.25 -22.45
N GLN A 624 0.83 11.97 -22.81
CA GLN A 624 1.50 10.93 -22.04
C GLN A 624 0.96 10.72 -20.61
N GLN A 625 -0.29 11.11 -20.38
CA GLN A 625 -0.98 11.10 -19.09
C GLN A 625 -0.12 11.67 -17.95
N THR A 626 0.54 12.81 -18.22
CA THR A 626 1.42 13.50 -17.27
C THR A 626 0.67 14.14 -16.12
N GLY A 627 -0.54 14.63 -16.38
CA GLY A 627 -1.42 15.20 -15.37
C GLY A 627 -2.25 14.15 -14.63
N PHE A 628 -2.48 14.39 -13.34
CA PHE A 628 -3.30 13.55 -12.47
C PHE A 628 -4.79 13.89 -12.59
N TYR A 629 -5.37 13.64 -13.76
CA TYR A 629 -6.79 13.87 -14.05
C TYR A 629 -7.28 13.00 -15.21
N ARG A 630 -8.61 12.83 -15.29
CA ARG A 630 -9.30 12.11 -16.37
C ARG A 630 -9.84 13.08 -17.42
N VAL A 631 -10.04 12.61 -18.66
CA VAL A 631 -10.61 13.45 -19.72
C VAL A 631 -11.78 12.76 -20.43
N ASN A 632 -12.91 13.45 -20.50
CA ASN A 632 -14.09 13.04 -21.24
C ASN A 632 -14.37 14.06 -22.35
N TYR A 633 -14.86 13.59 -23.50
CA TYR A 633 -15.16 14.44 -24.66
C TYR A 633 -16.65 14.37 -25.03
N ASP A 634 -17.11 15.32 -25.85
CA ASP A 634 -18.40 15.19 -26.53
C ASP A 634 -18.42 13.96 -27.48
N ASN A 635 -19.64 13.51 -27.81
CA ASN A 635 -19.83 12.30 -28.61
C ASN A 635 -19.08 12.35 -29.94
N TYR A 636 -19.15 13.47 -30.65
CA TYR A 636 -18.54 13.57 -31.98
C TYR A 636 -17.00 13.53 -31.90
N THR A 637 -16.40 14.17 -30.89
CA THR A 637 -14.96 14.04 -30.64
C THR A 637 -14.57 12.60 -30.30
N TRP A 638 -15.38 11.88 -29.50
CA TRP A 638 -15.15 10.45 -29.24
C TRP A 638 -15.23 9.58 -30.50
N ASP A 639 -16.14 9.90 -31.43
CA ASP A 639 -16.24 9.20 -32.72
C ASP A 639 -14.96 9.37 -33.55
N LEU A 640 -14.43 10.59 -33.63
CA LEU A 640 -13.18 10.89 -34.33
C LEU A 640 -11.98 10.17 -33.70
N ILE A 641 -11.93 10.10 -32.37
CA ILE A 641 -10.90 9.34 -31.63
C ILE A 641 -11.02 7.84 -31.95
N ALA A 642 -12.23 7.27 -31.92
CA ALA A 642 -12.47 5.87 -32.24
C ALA A 642 -12.06 5.52 -33.68
N LEU A 643 -12.34 6.39 -34.65
CA LEU A 643 -11.88 6.22 -36.04
C LEU A 643 -10.36 6.19 -36.15
N ALA A 644 -9.69 7.15 -35.50
CA ALA A 644 -8.23 7.22 -35.50
C ALA A 644 -7.61 5.97 -34.89
N LEU A 645 -8.12 5.54 -33.73
CA LEU A 645 -7.65 4.36 -33.02
C LEU A 645 -7.87 3.06 -33.80
N ARG A 646 -8.91 2.95 -34.63
CA ARG A 646 -9.17 1.78 -35.48
C ARG A 646 -8.35 1.77 -36.77
N SER A 647 -7.91 2.93 -37.24
CA SER A 647 -7.13 3.08 -38.46
C SER A 647 -5.71 2.51 -38.37
N ASN A 648 -5.03 2.36 -39.51
CA ASN A 648 -3.60 1.99 -39.54
C ASN A 648 -2.68 3.06 -38.93
N ASN A 649 -3.18 4.28 -38.71
CA ASN A 649 -2.44 5.39 -38.12
C ASN A 649 -2.63 5.47 -36.59
N ARG A 650 -3.18 4.43 -35.95
CA ARG A 650 -3.45 4.41 -34.49
C ARG A 650 -2.22 4.76 -33.64
N THR A 651 -1.03 4.38 -34.11
CA THR A 651 0.25 4.60 -33.41
C THR A 651 0.74 6.05 -33.49
N LEU A 652 0.07 6.92 -34.26
CA LEU A 652 0.26 8.38 -34.13
C LEU A 652 -0.22 8.89 -32.76
N ILE A 653 -1.15 8.18 -32.11
CA ILE A 653 -1.53 8.43 -30.73
C ILE A 653 -0.59 7.63 -29.84
N HIS A 654 0.13 8.33 -28.96
CA HIS A 654 1.12 7.71 -28.07
C HIS A 654 0.53 6.57 -27.23
N GLU A 655 1.31 5.53 -26.98
CA GLU A 655 0.90 4.33 -26.23
C GLU A 655 0.18 4.67 -24.92
N TYR A 656 0.75 5.59 -24.13
CA TYR A 656 0.20 6.02 -22.84
C TYR A 656 -1.17 6.70 -22.98
N ASN A 657 -1.41 7.45 -24.06
CA ASN A 657 -2.71 8.07 -24.31
C ASN A 657 -3.74 7.04 -24.78
N ARG A 658 -3.32 6.00 -25.53
CA ARG A 658 -4.21 4.87 -25.84
C ARG A 658 -4.58 4.10 -24.56
N ALA A 659 -3.63 3.89 -23.65
CA ALA A 659 -3.87 3.30 -22.34
C ALA A 659 -4.78 4.18 -21.45
N GLN A 660 -4.57 5.51 -21.45
CA GLN A 660 -5.45 6.48 -20.79
C GLN A 660 -6.88 6.35 -21.30
N ILE A 661 -7.08 6.33 -22.63
CA ILE A 661 -8.41 6.22 -23.23
C ILE A 661 -9.07 4.91 -22.80
N VAL A 662 -8.35 3.79 -22.83
CA VAL A 662 -8.87 2.51 -22.37
C VAL A 662 -9.31 2.60 -20.90
N ASN A 663 -8.45 3.12 -20.02
CA ASN A 663 -8.76 3.27 -18.60
C ASN A 663 -9.96 4.20 -18.38
N ASP A 664 -9.94 5.41 -18.93
CA ASP A 664 -11.01 6.42 -18.78
C ASP A 664 -12.36 5.87 -19.27
N VAL A 665 -12.42 5.22 -20.43
CA VAL A 665 -13.66 4.67 -20.99
C VAL A 665 -14.26 3.58 -20.11
N PHE A 666 -13.45 2.65 -19.58
CA PHE A 666 -13.95 1.66 -18.61
C PHE A 666 -14.50 2.32 -17.34
N GLN A 667 -13.83 3.37 -16.85
CA GLN A 667 -14.27 4.08 -15.65
C GLN A 667 -15.53 4.91 -15.87
N TYR A 668 -15.72 5.50 -17.06
CA TYR A 668 -16.97 6.19 -17.41
C TYR A 668 -18.14 5.24 -17.57
N ALA A 669 -17.90 4.05 -18.15
CA ALA A 669 -18.91 3.00 -18.22
C ALA A 669 -19.33 2.50 -16.84
N ARG A 670 -18.35 2.32 -15.94
CA ARG A 670 -18.62 1.94 -14.56
C ARG A 670 -19.35 3.02 -13.76
N ALA A 671 -19.06 4.29 -14.01
CA ALA A 671 -19.64 5.42 -13.29
C ALA A 671 -20.98 5.93 -13.89
N ASP A 672 -21.55 5.22 -14.87
CA ASP A 672 -22.79 5.59 -15.57
C ASP A 672 -22.71 6.98 -16.26
N ILE A 673 -21.50 7.39 -16.64
CA ILE A 673 -21.27 8.60 -17.47
C ILE A 673 -21.37 8.24 -18.96
N MET A 674 -21.09 6.99 -19.31
CA MET A 674 -21.09 6.46 -20.66
C MET A 674 -21.74 5.09 -20.69
N ASP A 675 -22.57 4.81 -21.69
CA ASP A 675 -23.12 3.46 -21.87
C ASP A 675 -22.03 2.45 -22.27
N TYR A 676 -22.11 1.21 -21.80
CA TYR A 676 -21.22 0.12 -22.24
C TYR A 676 -21.27 -0.12 -23.74
N SER A 677 -22.42 0.12 -24.40
CA SER A 677 -22.47 0.03 -25.87
C SER A 677 -21.48 0.99 -26.53
N ARG A 678 -21.50 2.26 -26.09
CA ARG A 678 -20.58 3.29 -26.57
C ARG A 678 -19.14 2.98 -26.16
N ALA A 679 -18.94 2.56 -24.91
CA ALA A 679 -17.63 2.23 -24.38
C ALA A 679 -16.96 1.09 -25.17
N LEU A 680 -17.67 -0.03 -25.38
CA LEU A 680 -17.17 -1.17 -26.14
C LEU A 680 -16.98 -0.81 -27.63
N ASN A 681 -17.81 0.08 -28.17
CA ASN A 681 -17.57 0.63 -29.50
C ASN A 681 -16.21 1.34 -29.53
N ILE A 682 -15.95 2.31 -28.65
CA ILE A 682 -14.65 2.99 -28.60
C ILE A 682 -13.49 2.00 -28.40
N LEU A 683 -13.62 1.07 -27.45
CA LEU A 683 -12.59 0.07 -27.10
C LEU A 683 -12.33 -0.99 -28.16
N SER A 684 -13.19 -1.14 -29.17
CA SER A 684 -13.03 -2.18 -30.21
C SER A 684 -11.77 -2.05 -31.07
N PHE A 685 -11.03 -0.95 -30.95
CA PHE A 685 -9.69 -0.84 -31.54
C PHE A 685 -8.69 -1.83 -30.95
N LEU A 686 -8.94 -2.36 -29.74
CA LEU A 686 -8.08 -3.36 -29.09
C LEU A 686 -7.85 -4.60 -29.96
N GLN A 687 -8.78 -4.94 -30.86
CA GLN A 687 -8.60 -6.02 -31.84
C GLN A 687 -7.38 -5.84 -32.77
N TYR A 688 -6.86 -4.62 -32.86
CA TYR A 688 -5.71 -4.25 -33.67
C TYR A 688 -4.47 -3.88 -32.85
N GLU A 689 -4.61 -3.76 -31.53
CA GLU A 689 -3.58 -3.28 -30.62
C GLU A 689 -2.63 -4.41 -30.23
N THR A 690 -1.35 -4.08 -30.03
CA THR A 690 -0.30 -5.03 -29.66
C THR A 690 0.62 -4.53 -28.55
N ASP A 691 0.55 -3.26 -28.18
CA ASP A 691 1.42 -2.67 -27.17
C ASP A 691 0.94 -3.01 -25.75
N TYR A 692 1.88 -2.96 -24.80
CA TYR A 692 1.66 -3.40 -23.44
C TYR A 692 0.64 -2.52 -22.69
N ALA A 693 0.83 -1.19 -22.64
CA ALA A 693 0.06 -0.35 -21.73
C ALA A 693 -1.46 -0.34 -22.02
N PRO A 694 -1.92 -0.29 -23.29
CA PRO A 694 -3.35 -0.35 -23.58
C PRO A 694 -3.96 -1.69 -23.20
N TRP A 695 -3.25 -2.80 -23.41
CA TRP A 695 -3.70 -4.13 -23.00
C TRP A 695 -3.69 -4.31 -21.49
N ALA A 696 -2.69 -3.80 -20.78
CA ALA A 696 -2.65 -3.79 -19.33
C ALA A 696 -3.84 -3.01 -18.74
N ALA A 697 -4.15 -1.82 -19.28
CA ALA A 697 -5.36 -1.08 -18.90
C ALA A 697 -6.66 -1.85 -19.22
N ALA A 698 -6.71 -2.55 -20.36
CA ALA A 698 -7.86 -3.35 -20.76
C ALA A 698 -8.06 -4.57 -19.85
N LEU A 699 -6.98 -5.22 -19.41
CA LEU A 699 -7.02 -6.37 -18.51
C LEU A 699 -7.68 -6.02 -17.18
N THR A 700 -7.38 -4.85 -16.62
CA THR A 700 -8.03 -4.37 -15.39
C THR A 700 -9.53 -4.16 -15.60
N GLY A 701 -9.93 -3.48 -16.68
CA GLY A 701 -11.33 -3.23 -17.01
C GLY A 701 -12.13 -4.51 -17.28
N PHE A 702 -11.60 -5.41 -18.10
CA PHE A 702 -12.23 -6.69 -18.39
C PHE A 702 -12.31 -7.61 -17.18
N SER A 703 -11.27 -7.66 -16.34
CA SER A 703 -11.29 -8.48 -15.13
C SER A 703 -12.41 -8.03 -14.19
N TRP A 704 -12.55 -6.72 -13.97
CA TRP A 704 -13.65 -6.18 -13.16
C TRP A 704 -15.02 -6.52 -13.75
N LEU A 705 -15.22 -6.27 -15.06
CA LEU A 705 -16.51 -6.52 -15.71
C LEU A 705 -16.89 -8.00 -15.67
N ARG A 706 -15.94 -8.90 -16.00
CA ARG A 706 -16.16 -10.36 -15.97
C ARG A 706 -16.50 -10.84 -14.56
N ASN A 707 -15.75 -10.41 -13.55
CA ASN A 707 -15.98 -10.81 -12.16
C ASN A 707 -17.38 -10.41 -11.68
N ARG A 708 -17.87 -9.23 -12.07
CA ARG A 708 -19.24 -8.80 -11.75
C ARG A 708 -20.31 -9.57 -12.52
N LEU A 709 -20.08 -9.85 -13.81
CA LEU A 709 -21.02 -10.61 -14.63
C LEU A 709 -21.13 -12.09 -14.25
N GLN A 710 -20.18 -12.65 -13.49
CA GLN A 710 -20.34 -13.98 -12.87
C GLN A 710 -21.53 -14.04 -11.92
N SER A 711 -21.93 -12.91 -11.33
CA SER A 711 -23.09 -12.80 -10.44
C SER A 711 -24.42 -12.61 -11.18
N ALA A 712 -24.41 -12.58 -12.52
CA ALA A 712 -25.62 -12.45 -13.31
C ALA A 712 -26.48 -13.73 -13.25
N PRO A 713 -27.82 -13.63 -13.37
CA PRO A 713 -28.71 -14.80 -13.37
C PRO A 713 -28.43 -15.79 -14.50
N THR A 714 -27.86 -15.32 -15.62
CA THR A 714 -27.51 -16.10 -16.80
C THR A 714 -26.08 -15.81 -17.23
N THR A 715 -25.39 -16.82 -17.77
CA THR A 715 -24.01 -16.68 -18.26
C THR A 715 -23.90 -16.17 -19.70
N THR A 716 -25.01 -15.81 -20.35
CA THR A 716 -25.06 -15.40 -21.77
C THR A 716 -24.15 -14.23 -22.08
N GLU A 717 -24.31 -13.10 -21.37
CA GLU A 717 -23.53 -11.88 -21.60
C GLU A 717 -22.06 -12.08 -21.23
N LEU A 718 -21.78 -12.85 -20.16
CA LEU A 718 -20.43 -13.22 -19.78
C LEU A 718 -19.74 -14.05 -20.88
N ASN A 719 -20.43 -15.04 -21.46
CA ASN A 719 -19.88 -15.86 -22.53
C ASN A 719 -19.66 -15.06 -23.81
N GLN A 720 -20.58 -14.16 -24.16
CA GLN A 720 -20.43 -13.24 -25.28
C GLN A 720 -19.25 -12.29 -25.08
N LEU A 721 -19.10 -11.72 -23.88
CA LEU A 721 -17.95 -10.88 -23.52
C LEU A 721 -16.64 -11.68 -23.58
N ASN A 722 -16.62 -12.91 -23.07
CA ASN A 722 -15.44 -13.79 -23.14
C ASN A 722 -15.03 -14.03 -24.60
N ASN A 723 -15.99 -14.33 -25.48
CA ASN A 723 -15.73 -14.51 -26.92
C ASN A 723 -15.21 -13.23 -27.56
N LEU A 724 -15.76 -12.07 -27.21
CA LEU A 724 -15.29 -10.77 -27.69
C LEU A 724 -13.83 -10.51 -27.29
N ILE A 725 -13.49 -10.78 -26.03
CA ILE A 725 -12.12 -10.61 -25.52
C ILE A 725 -11.15 -11.51 -26.27
N VAL A 726 -11.50 -12.79 -26.49
CA VAL A 726 -10.67 -13.72 -27.28
C VAL A 726 -10.49 -13.20 -28.71
N GLN A 727 -11.56 -12.71 -29.34
CA GLN A 727 -11.47 -12.14 -30.69
C GLN A 727 -10.56 -10.92 -30.74
N TRP A 728 -10.65 -10.01 -29.76
CA TRP A 728 -9.79 -8.82 -29.71
C TRP A 728 -8.34 -9.19 -29.40
N ALA A 729 -8.11 -10.18 -28.53
CA ALA A 729 -6.77 -10.62 -28.16
C ALA A 729 -6.08 -11.45 -29.25
N ALA A 730 -6.81 -11.95 -30.26
CA ALA A 730 -6.26 -12.84 -31.29
C ALA A 730 -5.01 -12.27 -31.98
N ARG A 731 -5.01 -10.97 -32.32
CA ARG A 731 -3.86 -10.33 -32.97
C ARG A 731 -2.65 -10.27 -32.06
N VAL A 732 -2.80 -9.80 -30.83
CA VAL A 732 -1.68 -9.70 -29.89
C VAL A 732 -1.17 -11.10 -29.50
N MET A 733 -2.05 -12.07 -29.28
CA MET A 733 -1.67 -13.44 -28.93
C MET A 733 -0.96 -14.17 -30.07
N SER A 734 -1.38 -13.98 -31.33
CA SER A 734 -0.65 -14.55 -32.47
C SER A 734 0.75 -13.95 -32.63
N SER A 735 0.95 -12.70 -32.21
CA SER A 735 2.28 -12.10 -32.11
C SER A 735 3.06 -12.75 -30.96
N LEU A 736 2.54 -12.69 -29.72
CA LEU A 736 3.24 -13.14 -28.51
C LEU A 736 3.57 -14.63 -28.49
N THR A 737 2.68 -15.45 -29.04
CA THR A 737 2.66 -16.92 -28.93
C THR A 737 2.59 -17.41 -27.47
N TYR A 738 2.47 -18.73 -27.24
CA TYR A 738 2.50 -19.32 -25.88
C TYR A 738 3.89 -19.82 -25.46
N ASN A 739 4.87 -19.74 -26.36
CA ASN A 739 6.26 -20.09 -26.11
C ASN A 739 7.14 -18.84 -26.21
N PRO A 740 8.15 -18.67 -25.33
CA PRO A 740 9.07 -17.55 -25.44
C PRO A 740 9.79 -17.52 -26.79
N ILE A 741 9.95 -16.31 -27.34
CA ILE A 741 10.70 -16.07 -28.56
C ILE A 741 12.12 -15.61 -28.17
N PRO A 742 13.19 -16.23 -28.69
CA PRO A 742 14.55 -15.83 -28.35
C PRO A 742 14.80 -14.34 -28.62
N GLY A 743 15.32 -13.63 -27.61
CA GLY A 743 15.70 -12.21 -27.73
C GLY A 743 14.54 -11.22 -27.71
N GLU A 744 13.33 -11.64 -27.33
CA GLU A 744 12.22 -10.71 -27.16
C GLU A 744 12.42 -9.72 -26.00
N ASP A 745 11.83 -8.53 -26.11
CA ASP A 745 11.93 -7.51 -25.08
C ASP A 745 11.12 -7.88 -23.82
N PHE A 746 11.45 -7.17 -22.74
CA PHE A 746 10.87 -7.41 -21.43
C PHE A 746 9.34 -7.26 -21.41
N LEU A 747 8.81 -6.13 -21.89
CA LEU A 747 7.38 -5.81 -21.82
C LEU A 747 6.55 -6.79 -22.64
N ARG A 748 7.13 -7.33 -23.71
CA ARG A 748 6.53 -8.38 -24.51
C ARG A 748 6.40 -9.70 -23.74
N SER A 749 7.46 -10.17 -23.07
CA SER A 749 7.37 -11.36 -22.22
C SER A 749 6.34 -11.15 -21.10
N TYR A 750 6.35 -9.96 -20.49
CA TYR A 750 5.42 -9.62 -19.42
C TYR A 750 3.97 -9.54 -19.89
N LEU A 751 3.72 -9.02 -21.10
CA LEU A 751 2.39 -9.01 -21.69
C LEU A 751 1.90 -10.45 -21.96
N ARG A 752 2.77 -11.35 -22.41
CA ARG A 752 2.44 -12.78 -22.56
C ARG A 752 2.10 -13.42 -21.21
N PHE A 753 2.90 -13.17 -20.18
CA PHE A 753 2.66 -13.64 -18.81
C PHE A 753 1.24 -13.30 -18.33
N GLN A 754 0.75 -12.09 -18.63
CA GLN A 754 -0.59 -11.63 -18.26
C GLN A 754 -1.70 -12.17 -19.18
N LEU A 755 -1.53 -12.07 -20.50
CA LEU A 755 -2.57 -12.46 -21.45
C LEU A 755 -2.76 -13.97 -21.57
N ALA A 756 -1.70 -14.77 -21.50
CA ALA A 756 -1.81 -16.22 -21.56
C ALA A 756 -2.65 -16.78 -20.40
N ALA A 757 -2.45 -16.25 -19.19
CA ALA A 757 -3.28 -16.59 -18.02
C ALA A 757 -4.77 -16.32 -18.28
N LEU A 758 -5.09 -15.16 -18.87
CA LEU A 758 -6.46 -14.83 -19.26
C LEU A 758 -6.99 -15.77 -20.36
N MET A 759 -6.23 -16.01 -21.42
CA MET A 759 -6.67 -16.87 -22.54
C MET A 759 -7.02 -18.28 -22.08
N CYS A 760 -6.18 -18.87 -21.23
CA CYS A 760 -6.47 -20.17 -20.61
C CYS A 760 -7.74 -20.11 -19.74
N ASN A 761 -7.90 -19.07 -18.91
CA ASN A 761 -9.10 -18.87 -18.09
C ASN A 761 -10.38 -18.66 -18.92
N LEU A 762 -10.25 -18.16 -20.16
CA LEU A 762 -11.36 -17.99 -21.12
C LEU A 762 -11.67 -19.27 -21.91
N GLY A 763 -10.93 -20.36 -21.71
CA GLY A 763 -11.18 -21.64 -22.38
C GLY A 763 -10.57 -21.74 -23.78
N VAL A 764 -9.56 -20.94 -24.11
CA VAL A 764 -8.84 -21.05 -25.40
C VAL A 764 -8.07 -22.37 -25.43
N GLN A 765 -8.48 -23.29 -26.31
CA GLN A 765 -7.96 -24.66 -26.34
C GLN A 765 -6.45 -24.72 -26.60
N GLU A 766 -5.93 -23.86 -27.49
CA GLU A 766 -4.49 -23.77 -27.77
C GLU A 766 -3.67 -23.45 -26.51
N CYS A 767 -4.15 -22.52 -25.67
CA CYS A 767 -3.50 -22.18 -24.40
C CYS A 767 -3.50 -23.37 -23.43
N ILE A 768 -4.65 -24.04 -23.31
CA ILE A 768 -4.82 -25.17 -22.39
C ILE A 768 -3.96 -26.35 -22.81
N ASP A 769 -3.91 -26.67 -24.10
CA ASP A 769 -3.11 -27.77 -24.63
C ASP A 769 -1.62 -27.51 -24.41
N GLU A 770 -1.15 -26.29 -24.68
CA GLU A 770 0.23 -25.88 -24.42
C GLU A 770 0.58 -25.94 -22.92
N ALA A 771 -0.32 -25.45 -22.06
CA ALA A 771 -0.12 -25.48 -20.62
C ALA A 771 0.05 -26.91 -20.10
N ARG A 772 -0.80 -27.83 -20.57
CA ARG A 772 -0.75 -29.24 -20.18
C ARG A 772 0.49 -29.92 -20.74
N ALA A 773 0.92 -29.59 -21.95
CA ALA A 773 2.13 -30.13 -22.55
C ALA A 773 3.37 -29.71 -21.75
N GLN A 774 3.51 -28.42 -21.42
CA GLN A 774 4.63 -27.90 -20.63
C GLN A 774 4.63 -28.46 -19.21
N PHE A 775 3.47 -28.54 -18.55
CA PHE A 775 3.35 -29.11 -17.21
C PHE A 775 3.72 -30.60 -17.19
N ALA A 776 3.26 -31.38 -18.16
CA ALA A 776 3.61 -32.80 -18.28
C ALA A 776 5.11 -33.01 -18.58
N ALA A 777 5.72 -32.14 -19.39
CA ALA A 777 7.16 -32.16 -19.63
C ALA A 777 7.97 -31.95 -18.34
N LEU A 778 7.49 -31.07 -17.45
CA LEU A 778 8.08 -30.88 -16.12
C LEU A 778 7.84 -32.09 -15.21
N SER A 779 6.59 -32.53 -15.04
CA SER A 779 6.25 -33.54 -14.04
C SER A 779 6.70 -34.96 -14.41
N VAL A 780 6.81 -35.28 -15.70
CA VAL A 780 7.19 -36.62 -16.19
C VAL A 780 8.65 -36.68 -16.63
N ASN A 781 9.12 -35.66 -17.36
CA ASN A 781 10.45 -35.69 -17.99
C ASN A 781 11.48 -34.80 -17.27
N GLY A 782 11.08 -34.04 -16.25
CA GLY A 782 11.94 -33.08 -15.55
C GLY A 782 12.37 -31.89 -16.40
N THR A 783 11.70 -31.62 -17.53
CA THR A 783 12.02 -30.48 -18.40
C THR A 783 11.45 -29.20 -17.77
N PRO A 784 12.27 -28.19 -17.44
CA PRO A 784 11.79 -26.97 -16.80
C PRO A 784 10.77 -26.24 -17.67
N VAL A 785 9.69 -25.76 -17.04
CA VAL A 785 8.79 -24.77 -17.64
C VAL A 785 9.52 -23.43 -17.68
N PRO A 786 9.51 -22.70 -18.82
CA PRO A 786 10.04 -21.34 -18.87
C PRO A 786 9.48 -20.50 -17.72
N VAL A 787 10.33 -19.76 -17.00
CA VAL A 787 9.95 -19.09 -15.75
C VAL A 787 8.72 -18.17 -15.91
N ASP A 788 8.60 -17.48 -17.05
CA ASP A 788 7.48 -16.57 -17.36
C ASP A 788 6.20 -17.27 -17.82
N ASN A 789 6.24 -18.59 -18.01
CA ASN A 789 5.06 -19.38 -18.33
C ASN A 789 4.45 -20.07 -17.10
N ARG A 790 5.21 -20.19 -16.01
CA ARG A 790 4.84 -21.02 -14.85
C ARG A 790 3.53 -20.61 -14.18
N ASN A 791 3.17 -19.32 -14.16
CA ASN A 791 1.90 -18.86 -13.56
C ASN A 791 0.69 -19.51 -14.24
N TRP A 792 0.61 -19.50 -15.58
CA TRP A 792 -0.52 -20.09 -16.29
C TRP A 792 -0.33 -21.60 -16.53
N VAL A 793 0.90 -22.08 -16.65
CA VAL A 793 1.19 -23.52 -16.80
C VAL A 793 0.86 -24.30 -15.53
N TYR A 794 1.33 -23.87 -14.36
CA TYR A 794 1.07 -24.57 -13.09
C TYR A 794 -0.42 -24.57 -12.77
N CYS A 795 -1.09 -23.42 -12.90
CA CYS A 795 -2.52 -23.33 -12.64
C CYS A 795 -3.33 -24.26 -13.54
N ASN A 796 -3.06 -24.32 -14.85
CA ASN A 796 -3.82 -25.18 -15.76
C ASN A 796 -3.42 -26.66 -15.69
N GLY A 797 -2.17 -26.96 -15.32
CA GLY A 797 -1.73 -28.30 -14.95
C GLY A 797 -2.57 -28.87 -13.80
N LEU A 798 -2.84 -28.06 -12.77
CA LEU A 798 -3.69 -28.42 -11.64
C LEU A 798 -5.18 -28.45 -11.99
N ARG A 799 -5.67 -27.43 -12.72
CA ARG A 799 -7.08 -27.29 -13.09
C ARG A 799 -7.59 -28.45 -13.94
N HIS A 800 -6.73 -28.99 -14.79
CA HIS A 800 -7.03 -30.12 -15.68
C HIS A 800 -6.33 -31.42 -15.25
N GLY A 801 -5.73 -31.42 -14.05
CA GLY A 801 -4.97 -32.55 -13.50
C GLY A 801 -5.72 -33.31 -12.41
N THR A 802 -4.94 -34.01 -11.59
CA THR A 802 -5.38 -34.92 -10.53
C THR A 802 -4.69 -34.61 -9.21
N ALA A 803 -5.02 -35.34 -8.15
CA ALA A 803 -4.30 -35.26 -6.87
C ALA A 803 -2.78 -35.57 -6.99
N LEU A 804 -2.36 -36.34 -8.01
CA LEU A 804 -0.93 -36.59 -8.24
C LEU A 804 -0.19 -35.32 -8.69
N ASP A 805 -0.83 -34.52 -9.54
CA ASP A 805 -0.28 -33.25 -10.03
C ASP A 805 -0.20 -32.21 -8.90
N PHE A 806 -1.20 -32.19 -8.02
CA PHE A 806 -1.14 -31.41 -6.77
C PHE A 806 0.02 -31.87 -5.89
N ASN A 807 0.15 -33.17 -5.63
CA ASN A 807 1.22 -33.70 -4.79
C ASN A 807 2.62 -33.43 -5.35
N PHE A 808 2.78 -33.42 -6.68
CA PHE A 808 4.02 -33.04 -7.34
C PHE A 808 4.42 -31.59 -7.01
N LEU A 809 3.53 -30.63 -7.24
CA LEU A 809 3.80 -29.22 -6.92
C LEU A 809 3.91 -28.97 -5.41
N TRP A 810 3.12 -29.66 -4.59
CA TRP A 810 3.22 -29.59 -3.13
C TRP A 810 4.58 -30.08 -2.64
N ASN A 811 5.08 -31.21 -3.14
CA ASN A 811 6.41 -31.70 -2.81
C ASN A 811 7.51 -30.75 -3.29
N ARG A 812 7.35 -30.14 -4.48
CA ARG A 812 8.25 -29.08 -4.95
C ARG A 812 8.23 -27.90 -3.98
N PHE A 813 7.08 -27.38 -3.58
CA PHE A 813 6.95 -26.32 -2.58
C PHE A 813 7.68 -26.67 -1.27
N LEU A 814 7.48 -27.87 -0.74
CA LEU A 814 8.11 -28.30 0.50
C LEU A 814 9.65 -28.33 0.41
N THR A 815 10.20 -28.77 -0.72
CA THR A 815 11.63 -29.11 -0.86
C THR A 815 12.48 -28.00 -1.48
N HIS A 816 11.87 -26.99 -2.11
CA HIS A 816 12.61 -26.01 -2.90
C HIS A 816 13.34 -24.95 -2.05
N ASN A 817 14.50 -24.49 -2.51
CA ASN A 817 15.35 -23.51 -1.82
C ASN A 817 15.18 -22.07 -2.33
N VAL A 818 14.47 -21.85 -3.44
CA VAL A 818 14.19 -20.52 -3.98
C VAL A 818 12.81 -20.07 -3.53
N TYR A 819 12.75 -18.97 -2.77
CA TYR A 819 11.48 -18.54 -2.15
C TYR A 819 10.49 -17.95 -3.17
N THR A 820 10.96 -17.30 -4.25
CA THR A 820 10.10 -16.79 -5.32
C THR A 820 9.30 -17.90 -6.02
N GLU A 821 9.92 -19.06 -6.27
CA GLU A 821 9.23 -20.25 -6.81
C GLU A 821 8.24 -20.84 -5.80
N LYS A 822 8.56 -20.86 -4.49
CA LYS A 822 7.61 -21.28 -3.45
C LYS A 822 6.35 -20.42 -3.45
N ILE A 823 6.51 -19.09 -3.50
CA ILE A 823 5.39 -18.15 -3.58
C ILE A 823 4.60 -18.35 -4.87
N LEU A 824 5.29 -18.54 -6.01
CA LEU A 824 4.61 -18.82 -7.28
C LEU A 824 3.77 -20.11 -7.23
N ILE A 825 4.25 -21.15 -6.54
CA ILE A 825 3.48 -22.37 -6.32
C ILE A 825 2.27 -22.06 -5.43
N LEU A 826 2.43 -21.38 -4.29
CA LEU A 826 1.31 -21.00 -3.41
C LEU A 826 0.27 -20.13 -4.12
N GLN A 827 0.70 -19.30 -5.07
CA GLN A 827 -0.19 -18.50 -5.91
C GLN A 827 -1.07 -19.33 -6.85
N ASN A 828 -0.59 -20.50 -7.29
CA ASN A 828 -1.26 -21.31 -8.31
C ASN A 828 -1.82 -22.64 -7.78
N ILE A 829 -1.40 -23.09 -6.59
CA ILE A 829 -1.78 -24.39 -6.04
C ILE A 829 -3.28 -24.51 -5.76
N GLY A 830 -3.94 -23.38 -5.51
CA GLY A 830 -5.40 -23.27 -5.41
C GLY A 830 -6.16 -23.61 -6.69
N CYS A 831 -5.50 -23.66 -7.86
CA CYS A 831 -6.15 -24.04 -9.12
C CYS A 831 -6.54 -25.53 -9.20
N THR A 832 -6.19 -26.36 -8.22
CA THR A 832 -6.68 -27.74 -8.15
C THR A 832 -8.22 -27.77 -8.07
N ARG A 833 -8.81 -28.74 -8.76
CA ARG A 833 -10.25 -29.08 -8.66
C ARG A 833 -10.51 -30.28 -7.74
N ASP A 834 -9.47 -30.90 -7.20
CA ASP A 834 -9.60 -32.02 -6.26
C ASP A 834 -9.92 -31.50 -4.84
N PRO A 835 -11.11 -31.77 -4.28
CA PRO A 835 -11.52 -31.21 -3.00
C PRO A 835 -10.65 -31.66 -1.81
N ALA A 836 -10.09 -32.88 -1.87
CA ALA A 836 -9.22 -33.39 -0.82
C ALA A 836 -7.90 -32.62 -0.79
N SER A 837 -7.28 -32.42 -1.95
CA SER A 837 -6.06 -31.62 -2.12
C SER A 837 -6.26 -30.17 -1.65
N LEU A 838 -7.38 -29.54 -2.04
CA LEU A 838 -7.71 -28.18 -1.59
C LEU A 838 -7.87 -28.10 -0.06
N ARG A 839 -8.52 -29.09 0.56
CA ARG A 839 -8.65 -29.14 2.03
C ARG A 839 -7.30 -29.35 2.72
N THR A 840 -6.40 -30.16 2.14
CA THR A 840 -5.02 -30.30 2.63
C THR A 840 -4.32 -28.94 2.66
N LEU A 841 -4.40 -28.18 1.58
CA LEU A 841 -3.85 -26.82 1.53
C LEU A 841 -4.43 -25.93 2.63
N LEU A 842 -5.76 -25.88 2.76
CA LEU A 842 -6.44 -25.05 3.76
C LEU A 842 -6.08 -25.43 5.20
N MET A 843 -5.93 -26.73 5.51
CA MET A 843 -5.47 -27.19 6.83
C MET A 843 -4.03 -26.73 7.11
N ASN A 844 -3.13 -26.81 6.12
CA ASN A 844 -1.75 -26.36 6.30
C ASN A 844 -1.62 -24.84 6.49
N ILE A 845 -2.64 -24.05 6.11
CA ILE A 845 -2.71 -22.62 6.40
C ILE A 845 -3.13 -22.35 7.86
N VAL A 846 -4.05 -23.15 8.41
CA VAL A 846 -4.69 -22.83 9.70
C VAL A 846 -4.15 -23.61 10.89
N GLU A 847 -3.45 -24.71 10.64
CA GLU A 847 -2.74 -25.45 11.68
C GLU A 847 -1.45 -24.74 12.06
N ASP A 848 -1.11 -24.77 13.35
CA ASP A 848 0.18 -24.32 13.83
C ASP A 848 1.26 -25.33 13.39
N ASN A 849 1.87 -25.03 12.25
CA ASN A 849 2.90 -25.84 11.61
C ASN A 849 3.97 -24.91 11.01
N PHE A 850 5.14 -25.46 10.74
CA PHE A 850 6.26 -24.73 10.12
C PHE A 850 6.32 -24.96 8.59
N ILE A 851 5.17 -25.13 7.93
CA ILE A 851 5.09 -25.47 6.50
C ILE A 851 4.81 -24.23 5.64
N ILE A 852 3.68 -23.56 5.86
CA ILE A 852 3.36 -22.28 5.22
C ILE A 852 3.66 -21.19 6.24
N ARG A 853 4.32 -20.10 5.81
CA ARG A 853 4.60 -18.98 6.71
C ARG A 853 3.34 -18.15 6.95
N PRO A 854 3.11 -17.62 8.17
CA PRO A 854 1.96 -16.77 8.46
C PRO A 854 1.80 -15.56 7.54
N GLN A 855 2.90 -14.97 7.08
CA GLN A 855 2.89 -13.86 6.12
C GLN A 855 2.19 -14.22 4.79
N ASP A 856 2.17 -15.49 4.43
CA ASP A 856 1.63 -16.02 3.17
C ASP A 856 0.23 -16.62 3.31
N TYR A 857 -0.33 -16.66 4.53
CA TYR A 857 -1.67 -17.23 4.79
C TYR A 857 -2.75 -16.51 3.98
N THR A 858 -2.82 -15.19 4.08
CA THR A 858 -3.83 -14.36 3.41
C THR A 858 -3.82 -14.53 1.89
N SER A 859 -2.65 -14.45 1.26
CA SER A 859 -2.51 -14.61 -0.19
C SER A 859 -2.84 -16.03 -0.64
N THR A 860 -2.32 -17.04 0.06
CA THR A 860 -2.59 -18.45 -0.29
C THR A 860 -4.08 -18.79 -0.12
N PHE A 861 -4.71 -18.26 0.92
CA PHE A 861 -6.14 -18.44 1.17
C PHE A 861 -7.00 -17.76 0.09
N SER A 862 -6.66 -16.53 -0.29
CA SER A 862 -7.30 -15.83 -1.41
C SER A 862 -7.14 -16.60 -2.73
N ASN A 863 -5.95 -17.15 -3.00
CA ASN A 863 -5.69 -17.94 -4.21
C ASN A 863 -6.41 -19.30 -4.22
N ALA A 864 -6.58 -19.93 -3.05
CA ALA A 864 -7.41 -21.12 -2.90
C ALA A 864 -8.86 -20.85 -3.33
N VAL A 865 -9.38 -19.67 -3.00
CA VAL A 865 -10.71 -19.22 -3.43
C VAL A 865 -10.73 -18.85 -4.92
N ASN A 866 -9.75 -18.09 -5.42
CA ASN A 866 -9.74 -17.56 -6.78
C ASN A 866 -9.34 -18.57 -7.86
N GLY A 867 -8.72 -19.70 -7.49
CA GLY A 867 -8.22 -20.70 -8.43
C GLY A 867 -9.29 -21.30 -9.35
N ASN A 868 -10.49 -21.55 -8.81
CA ASN A 868 -11.67 -22.01 -9.55
C ASN A 868 -12.97 -21.47 -8.92
N GLU A 869 -14.01 -21.28 -9.73
CA GLU A 869 -15.31 -20.84 -9.21
C GLU A 869 -15.92 -21.85 -8.23
N GLU A 870 -15.74 -23.15 -8.47
CA GLU A 870 -16.24 -24.22 -7.60
C GLU A 870 -15.57 -24.21 -6.21
N ASN A 871 -14.36 -23.65 -6.08
CA ASN A 871 -13.63 -23.62 -4.81
C ASN A 871 -14.30 -22.70 -3.78
N THR A 872 -15.00 -21.65 -4.23
CA THR A 872 -15.68 -20.68 -3.34
C THR A 872 -16.53 -21.38 -2.28
N GLN A 873 -17.34 -22.35 -2.69
CA GLN A 873 -18.22 -23.08 -1.78
C GLN A 873 -17.44 -24.02 -0.85
N ILE A 874 -16.38 -24.68 -1.36
CA ILE A 874 -15.54 -25.59 -0.56
C ILE A 874 -14.81 -24.82 0.54
N VAL A 875 -14.25 -23.65 0.22
CA VAL A 875 -13.55 -22.79 1.17
C VAL A 875 -14.53 -22.20 2.19
N LEU A 876 -15.72 -21.78 1.75
CA LEU A 876 -16.76 -21.29 2.68
C LEU A 876 -17.11 -22.38 3.70
N GLU A 877 -17.42 -23.59 3.23
CA GLU A 877 -17.73 -24.73 4.10
C GLU A 877 -16.57 -25.06 5.05
N PHE A 878 -15.33 -24.99 4.57
CA PHE A 878 -14.15 -25.19 5.39
C PHE A 878 -14.08 -24.19 6.56
N ILE A 879 -14.28 -22.90 6.30
CA ILE A 879 -14.26 -21.88 7.37
C ILE A 879 -15.41 -22.12 8.35
N GLN A 880 -16.60 -22.44 7.84
CA GLN A 880 -17.77 -22.69 8.67
C GLN A 880 -17.57 -23.90 9.60
N GLN A 881 -16.83 -24.92 9.16
CA GLN A 881 -16.53 -26.12 9.93
C GLN A 881 -15.34 -25.95 10.89
N ASN A 882 -14.40 -25.04 10.58
CA ASN A 882 -13.13 -24.88 11.31
C ASN A 882 -12.96 -23.46 11.90
N LEU A 883 -14.07 -22.82 12.29
CA LEU A 883 -14.10 -21.39 12.63
C LEU A 883 -13.04 -20.97 13.65
N ALA A 884 -12.84 -21.76 14.70
CA ALA A 884 -11.85 -21.47 15.75
C ALA A 884 -10.40 -21.57 15.24
N LEU A 885 -10.08 -22.59 14.42
CA LEU A 885 -8.75 -22.75 13.83
C LEU A 885 -8.43 -21.60 12.88
N VAL A 886 -9.40 -21.23 12.04
CA VAL A 886 -9.26 -20.08 11.14
C VAL A 886 -9.10 -18.79 11.93
N ALA A 887 -9.88 -18.56 12.99
CA ALA A 887 -9.74 -17.37 13.82
C ALA A 887 -8.33 -17.28 14.43
N ASN A 888 -7.82 -18.37 15.00
CA ASN A 888 -6.51 -18.42 15.61
C ASN A 888 -5.38 -18.11 14.61
N ALA A 889 -5.43 -18.70 13.41
CA ALA A 889 -4.42 -18.48 12.37
C ALA A 889 -4.40 -17.04 11.82
N PHE A 890 -5.51 -16.30 11.95
CA PHE A 890 -5.66 -14.93 11.46
C PHE A 890 -5.80 -13.91 12.60
N GLY A 891 -5.05 -14.08 13.69
CA GLY A 891 -4.94 -13.09 14.76
C GLY A 891 -6.22 -12.94 15.61
N GLY A 892 -6.98 -14.03 15.78
CA GLY A 892 -8.22 -14.06 16.55
C GLY A 892 -9.47 -13.63 15.77
N SER A 893 -9.39 -13.42 14.45
CA SER A 893 -10.50 -12.95 13.63
C SER A 893 -10.62 -13.69 12.31
N VAL A 894 -11.86 -13.96 11.88
CA VAL A 894 -12.13 -14.53 10.55
C VAL A 894 -12.51 -13.49 9.52
N ALA A 895 -12.47 -12.19 9.86
CA ALA A 895 -12.92 -11.12 8.97
C ALA A 895 -12.20 -11.14 7.62
N THR A 896 -10.88 -11.26 7.62
CA THR A 896 -10.04 -11.30 6.41
C THR A 896 -10.32 -12.52 5.53
N PRO A 897 -10.19 -13.79 6.00
CA PRO A 897 -10.48 -14.96 5.16
C PRO A 897 -11.94 -14.99 4.68
N MET A 898 -12.88 -14.52 5.51
CA MET A 898 -14.28 -14.49 5.14
C MET A 898 -14.58 -13.40 4.08
N SER A 899 -13.82 -12.30 4.05
CA SER A 899 -14.01 -11.25 3.05
C SER A 899 -13.81 -11.74 1.61
N TYR A 900 -12.79 -12.57 1.36
CA TYR A 900 -12.48 -13.10 0.03
C TYR A 900 -13.56 -14.03 -0.49
N VAL A 901 -14.02 -14.96 0.36
CA VAL A 901 -15.02 -15.95 -0.06
C VAL A 901 -16.42 -15.35 -0.19
N LEU A 902 -16.79 -14.43 0.70
CA LEU A 902 -18.13 -13.82 0.68
C LEU A 902 -18.32 -12.85 -0.49
N ALA A 903 -17.26 -12.12 -0.87
CA ALA A 903 -17.32 -11.23 -2.02
C ALA A 903 -17.64 -12.01 -3.32
N ARG A 904 -17.29 -13.30 -3.34
CA ARG A 904 -17.53 -14.23 -4.45
C ARG A 904 -18.86 -14.97 -4.46
N LEU A 905 -19.80 -14.65 -3.58
CA LEU A 905 -21.13 -15.27 -3.64
C LEU A 905 -21.89 -14.79 -4.88
N ARG A 906 -22.24 -15.71 -5.78
CA ARG A 906 -22.84 -15.41 -7.09
C ARG A 906 -24.36 -15.58 -7.18
N SER A 907 -25.02 -16.06 -6.12
CA SER A 907 -26.48 -16.28 -6.15
C SER A 907 -27.16 -15.78 -4.88
N GLN A 908 -28.42 -15.35 -5.02
CA GLN A 908 -29.24 -14.93 -3.89
C GLN A 908 -29.41 -16.06 -2.86
N ALA A 909 -29.48 -17.31 -3.31
CA ALA A 909 -29.54 -18.47 -2.42
C ALA A 909 -28.27 -18.58 -1.55
N ALA A 910 -27.08 -18.45 -2.16
CA ALA A 910 -25.82 -18.49 -1.43
C ALA A 910 -25.69 -17.31 -0.44
N VAL A 911 -26.07 -16.09 -0.86
CA VAL A 911 -26.13 -14.90 -0.01
C VAL A 911 -27.05 -15.11 1.20
N ASN A 912 -28.26 -15.63 0.97
CA ASN A 912 -29.22 -15.89 2.04
C ASN A 912 -28.74 -16.98 3.00
N ASN A 913 -28.09 -18.04 2.48
CA ASN A 913 -27.50 -19.10 3.29
C ASN A 913 -26.36 -18.56 4.17
N ALA A 914 -25.45 -17.77 3.59
CA ALA A 914 -24.35 -17.14 4.33
C ALA A 914 -24.87 -16.17 5.42
N ARG A 915 -25.91 -15.39 5.11
CA ARG A 915 -26.57 -14.49 6.07
C ARG A 915 -27.20 -15.25 7.23
N THR A 916 -27.88 -16.35 6.94
CA THR A 916 -28.49 -17.21 7.96
C THR A 916 -27.42 -17.85 8.84
N TRP A 917 -26.35 -18.38 8.24
CA TRP A 917 -25.22 -18.95 8.98
C TRP A 917 -24.55 -17.90 9.88
N ALA A 918 -24.30 -16.69 9.37
CA ALA A 918 -23.68 -15.62 10.14
C ALA A 918 -24.54 -15.24 11.35
N PHE A 919 -25.87 -15.13 11.18
CA PHE A 919 -26.80 -14.86 12.28
C PHE A 919 -26.77 -15.97 13.35
N ILE A 920 -26.78 -17.23 12.94
CA ILE A 920 -26.69 -18.38 13.87
C ILE A 920 -25.38 -18.36 14.65
N ASN A 921 -24.28 -17.94 14.03
CA ASN A 921 -22.93 -17.96 14.61
C ASN A 921 -22.45 -16.58 15.10
N GLN A 922 -23.36 -15.63 15.34
CA GLN A 922 -23.01 -14.26 15.73
C GLN A 922 -22.06 -14.21 16.93
N GLN A 923 -22.31 -15.05 17.95
CA GLN A 923 -21.47 -15.11 19.15
C GLN A 923 -20.05 -15.60 18.83
N ALA A 924 -19.92 -16.63 17.98
CA ALA A 924 -18.62 -17.18 17.61
C ALA A 924 -17.83 -16.26 16.65
N LEU A 925 -18.54 -15.44 15.86
CA LEU A 925 -17.95 -14.44 14.98
C LEU A 925 -17.42 -13.21 15.73
N GLY A 926 -17.94 -12.92 16.92
CA GLY A 926 -17.48 -11.79 17.74
C GLY A 926 -17.44 -10.46 16.97
N THR A 927 -16.27 -9.80 16.97
CA THR A 927 -16.04 -8.52 16.30
C THR A 927 -16.12 -8.62 14.77
N ALA A 928 -15.91 -9.80 14.19
CA ALA A 928 -15.97 -10.01 12.73
C ALA A 928 -17.39 -9.98 12.17
N TYR A 929 -18.43 -10.15 13.00
CA TYR A 929 -19.83 -10.29 12.56
C TYR A 929 -20.30 -9.17 11.62
N ASN A 930 -20.03 -7.90 11.97
CA ASN A 930 -20.44 -6.77 11.14
C ASN A 930 -19.67 -6.71 9.81
N SER A 931 -18.38 -7.04 9.82
CA SER A 931 -17.58 -7.13 8.59
C SER A 931 -18.13 -8.22 7.66
N VAL A 932 -18.47 -9.39 8.21
CA VAL A 932 -19.11 -10.50 7.51
C VAL A 932 -20.44 -10.07 6.87
N LEU A 933 -21.32 -9.38 7.62
CA LEU A 933 -22.59 -8.88 7.06
C LEU A 933 -22.37 -7.85 5.94
N ASN A 934 -21.41 -6.95 6.09
CA ASN A 934 -21.07 -5.96 5.07
C ASN A 934 -20.55 -6.64 3.79
N ASN A 935 -19.73 -7.69 3.92
CA ASN A 935 -19.27 -8.49 2.79
C ASN A 935 -20.44 -9.19 2.07
N ILE A 936 -21.39 -9.76 2.81
CA ILE A 936 -22.60 -10.38 2.25
C ILE A 936 -23.44 -9.34 1.49
N ALA A 937 -23.62 -8.14 2.05
CA ALA A 937 -24.34 -7.05 1.40
C ALA A 937 -23.64 -6.58 0.11
N SER A 938 -22.31 -6.55 0.09
CA SER A 938 -21.52 -6.25 -1.10
C SER A 938 -21.74 -7.28 -2.22
N ALA A 939 -21.80 -8.57 -1.89
CA ALA A 939 -22.11 -9.63 -2.86
C ALA A 939 -23.53 -9.46 -3.43
N GLU A 940 -24.52 -9.17 -2.59
CA GLU A 940 -25.90 -8.88 -3.02
C GLU A 940 -25.96 -7.65 -3.96
N SER A 941 -25.25 -6.58 -3.62
CA SER A 941 -25.13 -5.40 -4.49
C SER A 941 -24.49 -5.75 -5.85
N SER A 942 -23.55 -6.70 -5.87
CA SER A 942 -22.89 -7.14 -7.10
C SER A 942 -23.86 -7.87 -8.03
N ILE A 943 -24.68 -8.76 -7.47
CA ILE A 943 -25.74 -9.48 -8.20
C ILE A 943 -26.73 -8.47 -8.81
N ASN A 944 -27.18 -7.50 -8.00
CA ASN A 944 -28.13 -6.48 -8.46
C ASN A 944 -27.54 -5.60 -9.58
N TRP A 945 -26.27 -5.20 -9.45
CA TRP A 945 -25.58 -4.44 -10.48
C TRP A 945 -25.46 -5.22 -11.80
N ALA A 946 -25.13 -6.52 -11.72
CA ALA A 946 -25.01 -7.36 -12.92
C ALA A 946 -26.34 -7.43 -13.68
N VAL A 947 -27.46 -7.55 -12.96
CA VAL A 947 -28.81 -7.52 -13.55
C VAL A 947 -29.12 -6.17 -14.20
N SER A 948 -28.75 -5.05 -13.56
CA SER A 948 -29.10 -3.72 -14.09
C SER A 948 -28.38 -3.38 -15.39
N ILE A 949 -27.17 -3.92 -15.62
CA ILE A 949 -26.34 -3.56 -16.78
C ILE A 949 -26.50 -4.50 -17.99
N GLN A 950 -27.08 -5.68 -17.81
CA GLN A 950 -27.28 -6.68 -18.88
C GLN A 950 -27.90 -6.09 -20.17
N PRO A 951 -28.98 -5.29 -20.14
CA PRO A 951 -29.57 -4.76 -21.36
C PRO A 951 -28.61 -3.87 -22.16
N ASN A 952 -27.79 -3.08 -21.47
CA ASN A 952 -26.86 -2.14 -22.07
C ASN A 952 -25.68 -2.86 -22.74
N LEU A 953 -25.14 -3.90 -22.09
CA LEU A 953 -24.12 -4.77 -22.66
C LEU A 953 -24.64 -5.56 -23.87
N SER A 954 -25.84 -6.12 -23.75
CA SER A 954 -26.46 -6.94 -24.81
C SER A 954 -26.71 -6.15 -26.09
N SER A 955 -26.97 -4.84 -25.99
CA SER A 955 -27.08 -3.94 -27.15
C SER A 955 -25.86 -4.04 -28.06
N TYR A 956 -24.65 -4.02 -27.48
CA TYR A 956 -23.42 -4.14 -28.24
C TYR A 956 -23.07 -5.58 -28.60
N LEU A 957 -23.17 -6.50 -27.63
CA LEU A 957 -22.76 -7.89 -27.80
C LEU A 957 -23.59 -8.64 -28.85
N VAL A 958 -24.85 -8.21 -29.07
CA VAL A 958 -25.75 -8.80 -30.07
C VAL A 958 -25.93 -7.88 -31.28
N GLY A 959 -26.13 -6.57 -31.05
CA GLY A 959 -26.48 -5.60 -32.10
C GLY A 959 -25.28 -4.95 -32.79
N GLY A 960 -24.07 -5.09 -32.25
CA GLY A 960 -22.87 -4.40 -32.72
C GLY A 960 -22.75 -2.97 -32.18
N GLY A 961 -21.74 -2.25 -32.67
CA GLY A 961 -21.47 -0.88 -32.23
C GLY A 961 -22.42 0.16 -32.84
N ASP A 962 -22.64 1.25 -32.10
CA ASP A 962 -23.35 2.42 -32.60
C ASP A 962 -22.69 2.97 -33.88
N PRO A 963 -23.46 3.53 -34.84
CA PRO A 963 -22.90 4.21 -35.99
C PRO A 963 -21.95 5.32 -35.55
N ILE A 964 -20.76 5.36 -36.14
CA ILE A 964 -19.78 6.41 -35.89
C ILE A 964 -20.06 7.59 -36.83
N GLU A 965 -20.27 8.77 -36.26
CA GLU A 965 -20.38 10.01 -37.03
C GLU A 965 -19.03 10.40 -37.64
N THR A 966 -19.02 10.81 -38.92
CA THR A 966 -17.78 11.10 -39.67
C THR A 966 -17.63 12.56 -40.10
N SER A 967 -18.65 13.39 -39.89
CA SER A 967 -18.66 14.81 -40.25
C SER A 967 -19.44 15.63 -39.23
N THR A 968 -19.02 16.86 -38.95
CA THR A 968 -19.76 17.76 -38.06
C THR A 968 -21.20 17.92 -38.57
N PRO A 969 -22.24 17.63 -37.76
CA PRO A 969 -23.64 17.83 -38.17
C PRO A 969 -23.90 19.31 -38.52
N GLU A 970 -24.72 19.58 -39.55
CA GLU A 970 -25.15 20.95 -39.82
C GLU A 970 -25.82 21.54 -38.57
N PRO A 971 -25.56 22.83 -38.25
CA PRO A 971 -26.18 23.45 -37.09
C PRO A 971 -27.70 23.35 -37.22
N VAL A 972 -28.32 22.57 -36.35
CA VAL A 972 -29.76 22.66 -36.16
C VAL A 972 -30.01 24.09 -35.70
N THR A 973 -30.62 24.91 -36.56
CA THR A 973 -31.23 26.18 -36.14
C THR A 973 -32.32 25.84 -35.12
N THR A 974 -31.93 25.71 -33.86
CA THR A 974 -32.88 25.83 -32.77
C THR A 974 -33.42 27.24 -32.85
N ALA A 975 -34.72 27.35 -33.14
CA ALA A 975 -35.46 28.59 -32.96
C ALA A 975 -35.08 29.17 -31.58
N ASN A 976 -34.82 30.48 -31.54
CA ASN A 976 -34.44 31.22 -30.34
C ASN A 976 -35.03 30.56 -29.09
N VAL A 977 -34.16 30.06 -28.21
CA VAL A 977 -34.55 29.72 -26.86
C VAL A 977 -35.12 31.01 -26.28
N SER A 978 -36.45 31.11 -26.24
CA SER A 978 -37.12 32.05 -25.36
C SER A 978 -36.49 31.82 -24.00
N THR A 979 -35.93 32.86 -23.40
CA THR A 979 -35.56 32.86 -21.98
C THR A 979 -36.80 32.44 -21.20
N THR A 980 -36.95 31.14 -20.96
CA THR A 980 -37.70 30.65 -19.83
C THR A 980 -36.92 31.16 -18.63
N GLU A 981 -37.55 32.08 -17.92
CA GLU A 981 -37.24 32.42 -16.54
C GLU A 981 -36.80 31.13 -15.82
N GLN A 982 -35.68 31.19 -15.08
CA GLN A 982 -35.24 30.06 -14.25
C GLN A 982 -36.48 29.50 -13.55
N PRO A 983 -36.75 28.18 -13.64
CA PRO A 983 -37.86 27.63 -12.89
C PRO A 983 -37.64 28.05 -11.44
N LEU A 984 -38.62 28.74 -10.87
CA LEU A 984 -38.63 29.07 -9.46
C LEU A 984 -38.31 27.77 -8.74
N ILE A 985 -37.24 27.75 -7.95
CA ILE A 985 -36.87 26.59 -7.15
C ILE A 985 -38.04 26.34 -6.20
N THR A 986 -38.99 25.53 -6.63
CA THR A 986 -39.94 24.90 -5.73
C THR A 986 -39.14 23.84 -5.03
N MET A 987 -38.83 24.09 -3.76
CA MET A 987 -38.28 23.06 -2.89
C MET A 987 -39.14 21.79 -3.05
N PRO A 988 -38.51 20.60 -3.08
CA PRO A 988 -39.27 19.37 -3.04
C PRO A 988 -40.25 19.45 -1.86
N VAL A 989 -41.55 19.34 -2.15
CA VAL A 989 -42.55 19.21 -1.10
C VAL A 989 -42.24 17.88 -0.43
N THR A 990 -41.73 17.95 0.80
CA THR A 990 -41.52 16.79 1.65
C THR A 990 -42.81 15.96 1.63
N PRO A 991 -42.76 14.65 1.32
CA PRO A 991 -43.89 13.79 1.60
C PRO A 991 -44.29 14.03 3.06
N SER A 992 -45.55 14.34 3.32
CA SER A 992 -46.05 14.45 4.69
C SER A 992 -45.91 13.09 5.37
N LEU A 993 -44.76 12.88 6.00
CA LEU A 993 -44.56 11.80 6.95
C LEU A 993 -45.55 12.03 8.11
N PRO A 994 -46.14 10.95 8.66
CA PRO A 994 -46.96 11.06 9.86
C PRO A 994 -46.14 11.78 10.93
N THR A 995 -46.75 12.79 11.56
CA THR A 995 -46.15 13.56 12.65
C THR A 995 -45.68 12.62 13.77
N THR A 996 -44.38 12.36 13.83
CA THR A 996 -43.71 11.81 15.01
C THR A 996 -42.89 12.94 15.66
N PRO A 997 -43.06 13.19 16.96
CA PRO A 997 -42.45 14.35 17.62
C PRO A 997 -40.92 14.20 17.76
N SER A 998 -40.25 15.36 17.68
CA SER A 998 -38.80 15.57 17.70
C SER A 998 -38.08 14.90 18.88
N SER A 999 -36.92 14.32 18.58
CA SER A 999 -35.95 13.69 19.48
C SER A 999 -35.11 14.67 20.34
N ALA A 1000 -35.61 15.88 20.61
CA ALA A 1000 -34.97 16.83 21.54
C ALA A 1000 -35.59 16.81 22.96
N THR A 1001 -36.53 15.88 23.22
CA THR A 1001 -37.17 15.66 24.53
C THR A 1001 -37.02 14.24 25.08
N THR A 1002 -36.15 13.42 24.49
CA THR A 1002 -35.91 12.01 24.89
C THR A 1002 -34.65 11.78 25.73
N SER A 1003 -34.03 12.83 26.26
CA SER A 1003 -32.97 12.72 27.28
C SER A 1003 -33.41 13.05 28.72
N PHE A 1004 -34.71 13.25 28.95
CA PHE A 1004 -35.28 13.42 30.30
C PHE A 1004 -36.35 12.39 30.70
N VAL A 1005 -36.70 11.44 29.82
CA VAL A 1005 -37.72 10.39 30.11
C VAL A 1005 -37.10 9.00 30.33
N THR A 1006 -35.86 8.77 29.89
CA THR A 1006 -35.09 7.53 30.13
C THR A 1006 -34.48 7.45 31.53
N ALA A 1007 -34.40 8.56 32.27
CA ALA A 1007 -33.99 8.58 33.68
C ALA A 1007 -35.15 8.27 34.66
N ALA A 1008 -36.40 8.32 34.22
CA ALA A 1008 -37.58 8.03 35.06
C ALA A 1008 -38.14 6.60 34.89
N THR A 1009 -37.79 5.89 33.81
CA THR A 1009 -38.24 4.51 33.56
C THR A 1009 -37.34 3.44 34.19
N ILE A 1010 -36.07 3.76 34.48
CA ILE A 1010 -35.16 2.86 35.22
C ILE A 1010 -35.47 2.87 36.74
N VAL A 1011 -36.10 3.93 37.25
CA VAL A 1011 -36.54 4.02 38.67
C VAL A 1011 -37.90 3.33 38.93
N MET A 1012 -38.77 3.15 37.92
CA MET A 1012 -40.01 2.38 38.09
C MET A 1012 -39.89 0.87 37.84
N VAL A 1013 -38.86 0.39 37.13
CA VAL A 1013 -38.62 -1.06 36.98
C VAL A 1013 -37.88 -1.66 38.19
N MET A 1014 -37.16 -0.86 38.98
CA MET A 1014 -36.58 -1.31 40.27
C MET A 1014 -37.56 -1.31 41.46
N LEU A 1015 -38.80 -0.80 41.31
CA LEU A 1015 -39.82 -0.88 42.37
C LEU A 1015 -40.92 -1.94 42.13
N ALA A 1016 -40.92 -2.62 40.97
CA ALA A 1016 -41.95 -3.58 40.61
C ALA A 1016 -41.49 -5.06 40.62
N ASN A 1017 -40.36 -5.39 41.26
CA ASN A 1017 -40.09 -6.78 41.67
C ASN A 1017 -39.34 -6.94 43.01
N THR A 1018 -39.72 -6.11 43.99
CA THR A 1018 -39.86 -6.57 45.38
C THR A 1018 -41.33 -6.84 45.66
N ILE A 1019 -41.94 -7.78 44.92
CA ILE A 1019 -43.03 -8.72 45.28
C ILE A 1019 -43.25 -9.60 44.03
N LEU A 1020 -42.38 -10.60 43.85
CA LEU A 1020 -42.66 -12.00 43.50
C LEU A 1020 -41.36 -12.79 43.35
#